data_AF-A0A9W3BCA1-F1
#
_entry.id   AF-A0A9W3BCA1-F1
#
_cell.length_a   1.000
_cell.length_b   1.000
_cell.length_c   1.000
_cell.angle_alpha   90.00
_cell.angle_beta   90.00
_cell.angle_gamma   90.00
#
_symmetry.space_group_name_H-M   'P 1'
#
loop_
_entity.id
_entity.type
_entity.pdbx_description
1 polymer ?
#
loop_
_entity_poly.entity_id
_entity_poly.type
_entity_poly.pdbx_seq_one_letter_code
_entity_poly.pdbx_strand_id
1 'polypeptide(L)'
;MYVQVTFVLSLVVLCQGHRLPAAPPGDSSSLSEQNLIYHEHLSDAYELFWNFNKTHIIFKTEVKTNGYIGFGLSPNGAMAHSDVIIGWVKDGNSFFHDRHAEGHIKPEIDTQQDWFLLSATEVGNVTSLTFIRKLETCDSQDRPITNDTTRVIFSYSPTDPVDKDTIAYHGQTRHGTKSIMLLTPPTSQQTTQPLPSDVITVDLLNENYPVPSTWDTVYRCKVFKLPDFGEKHHLIKYEPIIQPGHELLVHHILIYYCGHAVNTSHAGESYLCYDQSPKDLLDCQNTLVAWAVGGKAFEYPAVAGHPMGRPQDPQILIMETHYNNPELKNDFVDNSGLRLYFTKQLRQYDSGVLEIGVVVDYNHIIPPYEASFVSTGHCQANCLQQGLGDQEIRVFADFLHAHLLGRKIRTRFFRNGVEQVPILEDNNYDFNYQEMRKLPEERVIKKGDSFLLECVYDSTGKTSPTFGGLKTTYEMCLAFLLYYPRIDMTRCLSRTQYPVQDMYSTIQSYDWTNPLVRQQFIKTTEDSDVLDMCWFEDQSRTYYKVTPVPKYNQTYTPPRTCPNCCYTCTHFGHFKLQQMKYKPTMEIVLVLVFVCFVDVNSQEDFLSPANFTHHERLDANYELFWKTNDSHIMFKTQVKTKGYIGFGLSPNGGMANSDMVIGWMKDGQPHFSDRHSVGQVLPVIDAEQNWHLLMASEDESYTTLVFYRLLETCDKYDIKILKDTSRIIFSYHPADPESETSVLYHGASRRGTRSLMLLDPANHDMENSAMPDDVIVVDFVNNKFQVPANETHYNCIVRKLESLHEKHHMIRYEPVLHPGHEQIVHHIVLYYCTQAISPEFMDKDFSAMQELPHELINCDQVFIAWAIGGQAFSYPDHVGHPLGTDYNSGYFMLETHYNNPEKVKGIVDSSGLRLYLTKQLRTYDAAIIDTGVSTDSYQIIPPFETSFISSGYCHEDCLNQGLAEQPISVLAVLLHAHLLGRKIRTRHFRNGTELPPLMEDNHYDFNYQQMRLLPEERIIQKADSLITECDYDSTSQTDLTYGGLPSTSEMCQAFLLYYPRLSLSRCLSRLYYKLNGQFVRNDIFNIVNTNDWTSDDVRAKFRKDVATSPFINICYFNSTQLFFNITTMSPIQQMYIPDTTCA
;
A
#
# COMPACT_ATOMS: atom_id res chain seq x y z
N MET A 1 -70.99 -32.61 19.46
CA MET A 1 -70.61 -33.99 19.84
C MET A 1 -69.47 -34.40 18.94
N TYR A 2 -68.25 -34.70 19.38
CA TYR A 2 -67.65 -34.80 20.73
C TYR A 2 -66.30 -34.03 20.73
N VAL A 3 -66.03 -33.15 21.71
CA VAL A 3 -65.22 -33.36 22.93
C VAL A 3 -63.73 -33.67 22.66
N GLN A 4 -62.85 -32.73 23.04
CA GLN A 4 -61.41 -32.93 23.23
C GLN A 4 -61.13 -33.65 24.56
N VAL A 5 -60.08 -34.48 24.59
CA VAL A 5 -59.25 -34.73 25.79
C VAL A 5 -57.80 -34.88 25.36
N THR A 6 -56.89 -34.20 26.06
CA THR A 6 -55.43 -34.29 25.90
C THR A 6 -54.84 -35.19 26.98
N PHE A 7 -53.72 -35.87 26.73
CA PHE A 7 -52.89 -36.48 27.78
C PHE A 7 -51.40 -36.27 27.52
N VAL A 8 -50.62 -36.16 28.60
CA VAL A 8 -49.17 -35.89 28.60
C VAL A 8 -48.43 -37.11 29.16
N LEU A 9 -47.30 -37.47 28.55
CA LEU A 9 -46.32 -38.43 29.06
C LEU A 9 -44.95 -38.17 28.41
N SER A 10 -43.86 -38.24 29.19
CA SER A 10 -42.47 -38.02 28.76
C SER A 10 -41.52 -38.97 29.49
N LEU A 11 -40.30 -39.16 28.99
CA LEU A 11 -39.24 -39.92 29.67
C LEU A 11 -37.84 -39.30 29.45
N VAL A 12 -36.94 -39.50 30.41
CA VAL A 12 -35.56 -38.99 30.43
C VAL A 12 -34.57 -40.10 30.04
N VAL A 13 -33.52 -39.79 29.26
CA VAL A 13 -32.30 -40.61 29.13
C VAL A 13 -31.05 -39.72 29.08
N LEU A 14 -29.96 -40.15 29.72
CA LEU A 14 -28.68 -39.45 29.80
C LEU A 14 -27.76 -39.71 28.59
N CYS A 15 -26.84 -38.78 28.30
CA CYS A 15 -25.71 -38.98 27.40
C CYS A 15 -24.38 -39.19 28.14
N GLN A 16 -23.63 -40.21 27.74
CA GLN A 16 -22.17 -40.29 27.86
C GLN A 16 -21.63 -40.68 26.48
N GLY A 17 -20.62 -39.97 25.97
CA GLY A 17 -20.29 -39.97 24.54
C GLY A 17 -19.09 -40.81 24.13
N HIS A 18 -18.78 -40.76 22.83
CA HIS A 18 -17.45 -41.06 22.25
C HIS A 18 -17.32 -40.47 20.82
N ARG A 19 -16.19 -39.79 20.57
CA ARG A 19 -15.49 -39.50 19.28
C ARG A 19 -16.29 -39.06 18.04
N LEU A 20 -15.95 -37.87 17.53
CA LEU A 20 -16.28 -37.38 16.18
C LEU A 20 -15.34 -38.00 15.10
N PRO A 21 -15.79 -38.09 13.83
CA PRO A 21 -15.01 -38.64 12.71
C PRO A 21 -14.18 -37.58 11.94
N ALA A 22 -13.25 -38.04 11.11
CA ALA A 22 -12.38 -37.21 10.28
C ALA A 22 -13.05 -36.67 8.99
N ALA A 23 -12.47 -35.61 8.42
CA ALA A 23 -12.95 -34.92 7.22
C ALA A 23 -12.83 -35.76 5.92
N PRO A 24 -13.70 -35.51 4.91
CA PRO A 24 -13.63 -36.15 3.59
C PRO A 24 -12.58 -35.48 2.66
N PRO A 25 -11.92 -36.25 1.76
CA PRO A 25 -10.89 -35.71 0.88
C PRO A 25 -11.45 -35.14 -0.44
N GLY A 26 -10.96 -33.97 -0.86
CA GLY A 26 -11.31 -33.34 -2.13
C GLY A 26 -10.37 -32.21 -2.53
N ASP A 27 -9.43 -32.52 -3.43
CA ASP A 27 -8.60 -31.59 -4.23
C ASP A 27 -7.56 -30.69 -3.54
N SER A 28 -7.08 -31.05 -2.34
CA SER A 28 -5.79 -30.58 -1.79
C SER A 28 -4.59 -31.23 -2.52
N SER A 29 -4.61 -31.21 -3.85
CA SER A 29 -3.99 -32.23 -4.72
C SER A 29 -2.60 -31.89 -5.29
N SER A 30 -2.18 -30.62 -5.25
CA SER A 30 -0.91 -30.17 -5.85
C SER A 30 0.10 -29.57 -4.87
N LEU A 31 -0.26 -29.44 -3.58
CA LEU A 31 0.51 -28.71 -2.57
C LEU A 31 0.95 -29.65 -1.45
N SER A 32 2.16 -29.42 -0.92
CA SER A 32 2.66 -30.10 0.27
C SER A 32 3.84 -29.33 0.86
N GLU A 33 4.08 -29.51 2.16
CA GLU A 33 5.14 -28.85 2.93
C GLU A 33 6.57 -29.12 2.40
N GLN A 34 6.74 -30.19 1.62
CA GLN A 34 7.99 -30.59 0.99
C GLN A 34 8.26 -29.89 -0.35
N ASN A 35 7.24 -29.29 -0.95
CA ASN A 35 7.31 -28.67 -2.28
C ASN A 35 7.06 -27.18 -2.17
N LEU A 36 7.85 -26.54 -1.31
CA LEU A 36 7.86 -25.11 -1.12
C LEU A 36 9.18 -24.62 -1.73
N ILE A 37 9.16 -24.17 -2.99
CA ILE A 37 10.23 -24.47 -3.98
C ILE A 37 11.45 -23.54 -3.95
N TYR A 38 11.82 -23.13 -2.73
CA TYR A 38 12.51 -21.89 -2.40
C TYR A 38 13.04 -21.97 -0.93
N HIS A 39 13.96 -21.10 -0.50
CA HIS A 39 14.32 -20.82 0.92
C HIS A 39 14.66 -19.30 1.02
N GLU A 40 14.74 -18.55 2.14
CA GLU A 40 14.58 -17.06 1.99
C GLU A 40 14.96 -16.01 3.04
N HIS A 41 15.16 -14.71 2.67
CA HIS A 41 15.77 -13.60 3.44
C HIS A 41 15.12 -12.22 3.56
N LEU A 42 15.44 -11.48 4.64
CA LEU A 42 15.60 -10.02 4.71
C LEU A 42 16.84 -9.55 5.52
N SER A 43 17.15 -10.12 6.69
CA SER A 43 18.22 -9.63 7.63
C SER A 43 18.60 -10.54 8.86
N ASP A 44 18.76 -10.24 10.15
CA ASP A 44 19.26 -11.23 11.16
C ASP A 44 18.60 -12.62 11.48
N ALA A 45 17.44 -13.02 10.97
CA ALA A 45 16.57 -14.03 11.62
C ALA A 45 15.39 -14.79 10.89
N TYR A 46 15.18 -14.77 9.55
CA TYR A 46 14.02 -15.43 8.84
C TYR A 46 14.53 -16.24 7.68
N GLU A 47 14.19 -17.51 7.61
CA GLU A 47 14.92 -18.41 6.71
C GLU A 47 13.94 -19.45 6.05
N LEU A 48 13.46 -19.21 4.81
CA LEU A 48 12.01 -19.41 4.55
C LEU A 48 11.51 -20.02 3.17
N PHE A 49 10.70 -21.11 3.14
CA PHE A 49 10.10 -21.73 1.90
C PHE A 49 8.63 -21.29 1.53
N TRP A 50 8.14 -21.48 0.27
CA TRP A 50 6.67 -21.38 -0.11
C TRP A 50 6.16 -22.06 -1.41
N ASN A 51 4.83 -22.09 -1.69
CA ASN A 51 4.30 -22.38 -3.04
C ASN A 51 2.83 -21.97 -3.35
N PHE A 52 2.40 -22.19 -4.61
CA PHE A 52 1.13 -21.74 -5.19
C PHE A 52 0.39 -22.77 -6.05
N ASN A 53 -0.94 -22.61 -6.21
CA ASN A 53 -1.73 -23.16 -7.33
C ASN A 53 -2.88 -22.21 -7.76
N LYS A 54 -3.81 -22.67 -8.62
CA LYS A 54 -4.91 -21.85 -9.16
C LYS A 54 -6.06 -21.50 -8.19
N THR A 55 -6.06 -22.05 -6.99
CA THR A 55 -7.19 -21.98 -6.04
C THR A 55 -6.77 -21.90 -4.58
N HIS A 56 -5.59 -22.42 -4.26
CA HIS A 56 -5.05 -22.55 -2.91
C HIS A 56 -3.54 -22.37 -2.95
N ILE A 57 -2.99 -22.23 -1.74
CA ILE A 57 -1.73 -21.54 -1.55
C ILE A 57 -1.10 -21.97 -0.20
N ILE A 58 0.24 -22.10 -0.11
CA ILE A 58 0.95 -22.76 1.02
C ILE A 58 2.30 -22.10 1.43
N PHE A 59 2.61 -22.12 2.74
CA PHE A 59 3.58 -21.23 3.42
C PHE A 59 4.33 -21.84 4.63
N LYS A 60 5.48 -21.26 5.00
CA LYS A 60 6.49 -21.75 5.98
C LYS A 60 7.44 -20.60 6.43
N THR A 61 8.42 -20.73 7.39
CA THR A 61 9.58 -19.80 7.75
C THR A 61 10.59 -20.38 8.80
N GLU A 62 11.88 -20.02 8.87
CA GLU A 62 12.64 -19.99 10.16
C GLU A 62 12.67 -18.63 10.88
N VAL A 63 11.64 -18.22 11.66
CA VAL A 63 11.81 -17.19 12.71
C VAL A 63 12.75 -17.68 13.80
N LYS A 64 13.82 -16.91 14.07
CA LYS A 64 14.62 -17.09 15.28
C LYS A 64 13.86 -16.68 16.57
N THR A 65 13.02 -17.57 17.08
CA THR A 65 12.24 -17.39 18.32
C THR A 65 11.89 -18.71 19.03
N ASN A 66 11.44 -18.62 20.28
CA ASN A 66 10.75 -19.67 21.07
C ASN A 66 9.33 -19.18 21.46
N GLY A 67 8.42 -19.13 20.48
CA GLY A 67 7.12 -18.46 20.60
C GLY A 67 6.58 -17.98 19.26
N TYR A 68 5.71 -16.97 19.27
CA TYR A 68 4.94 -16.62 18.08
C TYR A 68 5.69 -15.82 17.01
N ILE A 69 5.19 -15.87 15.78
CA ILE A 69 5.75 -15.27 14.56
C ILE A 69 4.86 -14.07 14.14
N GLY A 70 4.18 -14.17 12.99
CA GLY A 70 3.15 -13.31 12.38
C GLY A 70 2.81 -13.95 11.01
N PHE A 71 1.64 -13.79 10.36
CA PHE A 71 1.48 -13.89 8.88
C PHE A 71 -0.01 -13.52 8.44
N GLY A 72 -0.33 -12.86 7.27
CA GLY A 72 -1.71 -12.42 6.80
C GLY A 72 -1.91 -11.54 5.51
N LEU A 73 -3.11 -10.95 5.23
CA LEU A 73 -3.49 -10.09 4.04
C LEU A 73 -4.04 -8.63 4.33
N SER A 74 -4.62 -7.90 3.31
CA SER A 74 -5.80 -6.96 3.36
C SER A 74 -6.11 -5.83 2.28
N PRO A 75 -6.16 -4.49 2.51
CA PRO A 75 -5.96 -3.46 1.45
C PRO A 75 -4.68 -2.63 1.05
N ASN A 76 -3.93 -1.78 1.79
CA ASN A 76 -2.80 -0.97 1.22
C ASN A 76 -1.37 -1.02 1.88
N GLY A 77 -1.16 -1.38 3.14
CA GLY A 77 0.10 -1.32 3.90
C GLY A 77 0.49 -2.58 4.71
N ALA A 78 -0.06 -2.78 5.91
CA ALA A 78 0.32 -3.86 6.82
C ALA A 78 -0.54 -4.12 8.11
N MET A 79 -1.57 -4.98 8.06
CA MET A 79 -2.51 -5.38 9.14
C MET A 79 -3.20 -4.25 9.93
N ALA A 80 -4.50 -4.44 10.14
CA ALA A 80 -5.24 -3.76 11.19
C ALA A 80 -6.51 -4.54 11.52
N HIS A 81 -7.46 -4.56 10.59
CA HIS A 81 -8.74 -5.31 10.54
C HIS A 81 -8.55 -6.83 10.33
N SER A 82 -7.90 -7.47 11.31
CA SER A 82 -6.46 -7.78 11.26
C SER A 82 -5.91 -8.68 10.17
N ASP A 83 -6.71 -9.58 9.63
CA ASP A 83 -6.38 -10.38 8.47
C ASP A 83 -4.96 -11.00 8.51
N VAL A 84 -4.76 -11.88 9.49
CA VAL A 84 -3.57 -12.71 9.72
C VAL A 84 -4.02 -14.09 10.28
N ILE A 85 -3.11 -14.95 10.77
CA ILE A 85 -3.40 -16.18 11.55
C ILE A 85 -2.28 -16.40 12.62
N ILE A 86 -2.55 -16.81 13.90
CA ILE A 86 -1.63 -16.83 15.10
C ILE A 86 -0.71 -18.07 14.97
N GLY A 87 0.25 -18.28 15.86
CA GLY A 87 0.87 -19.58 16.10
C GLY A 87 1.95 -19.51 17.16
N TRP A 88 2.31 -20.68 17.67
CA TRP A 88 3.45 -20.94 18.57
C TRP A 88 3.44 -22.44 18.90
N VAL A 89 4.53 -22.99 19.46
CA VAL A 89 4.56 -24.39 19.94
C VAL A 89 4.92 -24.44 21.41
N LYS A 90 3.89 -24.54 22.24
CA LYS A 90 4.06 -24.63 23.69
C LYS A 90 3.93 -26.06 24.17
N ASP A 91 4.95 -26.55 24.88
CA ASP A 91 5.02 -27.92 25.42
C ASP A 91 4.71 -29.03 24.38
N GLY A 92 4.89 -28.72 23.08
CA GLY A 92 4.57 -29.58 21.94
C GLY A 92 3.13 -29.50 21.36
N ASN A 93 2.38 -28.41 21.55
CA ASN A 93 0.93 -28.33 21.22
C ASN A 93 0.54 -27.10 20.37
N SER A 94 -0.57 -27.21 19.61
CA SER A 94 -1.27 -26.14 18.85
C SER A 94 -2.79 -26.41 18.74
N PHE A 95 -3.57 -25.58 18.01
CA PHE A 95 -5.05 -25.64 17.95
C PHE A 95 -5.65 -25.32 16.54
N PHE A 96 -6.88 -24.77 16.41
CA PHE A 96 -7.56 -24.41 15.14
C PHE A 96 -8.81 -23.50 15.34
N HIS A 97 -8.76 -22.16 15.17
CA HIS A 97 -9.85 -21.21 15.58
C HIS A 97 -9.89 -19.79 14.90
N ASP A 98 -10.32 -19.62 13.64
CA ASP A 98 -10.32 -18.33 12.88
C ASP A 98 -11.56 -17.41 13.02
N ARG A 99 -11.70 -16.39 12.12
CA ARG A 99 -11.46 -15.02 12.58
C ARG A 99 -11.82 -13.75 11.78
N HIS A 100 -12.17 -12.73 12.58
CA HIS A 100 -12.45 -11.32 12.29
C HIS A 100 -11.86 -10.40 13.43
N ALA A 101 -11.60 -9.08 13.24
CA ALA A 101 -10.95 -8.07 14.16
C ALA A 101 -10.73 -6.62 13.60
N GLU A 102 -10.24 -5.60 14.36
CA GLU A 102 -9.39 -4.50 13.76
C GLU A 102 -8.14 -3.85 14.42
N GLY A 103 -7.71 -4.12 15.64
CA GLY A 103 -6.69 -3.24 16.23
C GLY A 103 -5.26 -3.40 15.65
N HIS A 104 -4.39 -2.44 15.99
CA HIS A 104 -2.93 -2.64 15.97
C HIS A 104 -2.69 -3.40 17.30
N ILE A 105 -3.07 -4.66 17.28
CA ILE A 105 -3.31 -5.52 18.44
C ILE A 105 -2.94 -6.93 18.00
N LYS A 106 -2.34 -7.74 18.87
CA LYS A 106 -1.90 -9.08 18.49
C LYS A 106 -3.20 -9.89 18.21
N PRO A 107 -3.50 -10.30 16.98
CA PRO A 107 -4.90 -10.20 16.54
C PRO A 107 -6.05 -11.25 17.08
N GLU A 108 -8.84 -10.91 17.21
CA GLU A 108 -10.19 -11.43 17.63
C GLU A 108 -10.80 -12.88 17.28
N ILE A 109 -12.00 -13.11 16.67
CA ILE A 109 -12.74 -14.43 16.29
C ILE A 109 -13.72 -14.21 15.11
N ASP A 110 -14.19 -15.25 14.39
CA ASP A 110 -15.40 -15.29 13.54
C ASP A 110 -16.05 -16.69 13.58
N THR A 111 -17.04 -16.97 12.74
CA THR A 111 -17.38 -18.33 12.30
C THR A 111 -16.61 -18.76 11.03
N GLN A 112 -15.86 -17.86 10.37
CA GLN A 112 -15.14 -18.10 9.11
C GLN A 112 -13.64 -18.37 9.33
N GLN A 113 -13.30 -19.64 9.12
CA GLN A 113 -11.93 -20.12 9.01
C GLN A 113 -11.60 -20.41 7.56
N ASP A 114 -10.79 -19.54 6.97
CA ASP A 114 -10.35 -19.64 5.59
C ASP A 114 -8.88 -20.01 5.42
N TRP A 115 -8.15 -20.02 6.53
CA TRP A 115 -6.80 -20.50 6.61
C TRP A 115 -6.70 -21.73 7.52
N PHE A 116 -5.77 -22.65 7.27
CA PHE A 116 -5.75 -23.94 7.96
C PHE A 116 -4.32 -24.39 8.28
N LEU A 117 -4.06 -24.77 9.52
CA LEU A 117 -2.77 -25.32 9.92
C LEU A 117 -2.51 -26.72 9.33
N LEU A 118 -1.27 -26.97 8.89
CA LEU A 118 -0.76 -28.23 8.36
C LEU A 118 0.27 -28.89 9.30
N SER A 119 1.26 -28.17 9.84
CA SER A 119 2.22 -28.70 10.83
C SER A 119 2.71 -27.66 11.83
N ALA A 120 3.35 -28.12 12.91
CA ALA A 120 3.87 -27.30 14.00
C ALA A 120 5.02 -27.97 14.75
N THR A 121 6.17 -27.30 14.87
CA THR A 121 7.37 -27.71 15.60
C THR A 121 8.04 -26.50 16.26
N GLU A 122 8.99 -26.73 17.17
CA GLU A 122 9.92 -25.70 17.66
C GLU A 122 11.25 -26.40 17.97
N VAL A 123 12.35 -25.86 17.45
CA VAL A 123 13.68 -26.49 17.52
C VAL A 123 14.73 -25.44 17.86
N GLY A 124 15.41 -25.58 18.99
CA GLY A 124 16.43 -24.61 19.42
C GLY A 124 15.80 -23.27 19.81
N ASN A 125 16.07 -22.22 19.02
CA ASN A 125 15.44 -20.89 19.12
C ASN A 125 14.80 -20.57 17.76
N VAL A 126 13.98 -21.50 17.27
CA VAL A 126 13.46 -21.51 15.91
C VAL A 126 12.06 -22.20 15.94
N THR A 127 10.98 -21.40 16.06
CA THR A 127 9.57 -21.84 16.18
C THR A 127 8.83 -22.06 14.85
N SER A 128 8.52 -23.31 14.55
CA SER A 128 8.53 -23.94 13.22
C SER A 128 7.22 -24.63 12.73
N LEU A 129 6.24 -23.92 12.14
CA LEU A 129 4.89 -24.45 11.81
C LEU A 129 4.45 -24.23 10.30
N THR A 130 3.33 -24.68 9.71
CA THR A 130 3.05 -24.56 8.23
C THR A 130 1.56 -24.73 7.95
N PHE A 131 0.98 -24.09 6.93
CA PHE A 131 -0.48 -23.86 6.81
C PHE A 131 -0.93 -23.70 5.34
N ILE A 132 -2.24 -23.51 5.05
CA ILE A 132 -2.83 -23.38 3.69
C ILE A 132 -4.02 -22.40 3.68
N ARG A 133 -4.27 -21.66 2.58
CA ARG A 133 -5.48 -20.83 2.36
C ARG A 133 -6.05 -21.04 0.95
N LYS A 134 -7.28 -20.58 0.68
CA LYS A 134 -7.73 -20.33 -0.70
C LYS A 134 -7.16 -19.01 -1.23
N LEU A 135 -7.14 -18.88 -2.56
CA LEU A 135 -6.92 -17.58 -3.19
C LEU A 135 -8.09 -16.64 -2.89
N GLU A 136 -9.33 -17.06 -3.13
CA GLU A 136 -10.55 -16.27 -2.89
C GLU A 136 -11.57 -17.10 -2.10
N THR A 137 -12.22 -16.47 -1.12
CA THR A 137 -12.96 -17.17 -0.05
C THR A 137 -14.43 -16.77 0.08
N CYS A 138 -14.85 -15.66 -0.54
CA CYS A 138 -16.22 -15.12 -0.51
C CYS A 138 -16.75 -14.69 0.86
N ASP A 139 -15.88 -14.56 1.85
CA ASP A 139 -16.25 -14.10 3.19
C ASP A 139 -16.61 -12.59 3.12
N SER A 140 -17.66 -12.20 3.86
CA SER A 140 -18.03 -10.81 4.19
C SER A 140 -16.82 -9.91 4.50
N GLN A 141 -15.77 -10.55 5.04
CA GLN A 141 -14.52 -10.03 5.53
C GLN A 141 -13.32 -10.57 4.72
N ASP A 142 -13.23 -11.89 4.46
CA ASP A 142 -12.08 -12.61 3.87
C ASP A 142 -12.11 -12.74 2.30
N ARG A 143 -10.95 -13.01 1.67
CA ARG A 143 -10.40 -12.15 0.58
C ARG A 143 -9.79 -12.84 -0.65
N PRO A 144 -9.59 -12.12 -1.77
CA PRO A 144 -8.99 -12.64 -3.01
C PRO A 144 -7.50 -12.32 -3.26
N ILE A 145 -6.58 -13.23 -2.90
CA ILE A 145 -5.25 -13.30 -3.55
C ILE A 145 -5.46 -13.41 -5.06
N THR A 146 -5.22 -12.32 -5.77
CA THR A 146 -5.20 -12.34 -7.24
C THR A 146 -3.73 -12.36 -7.70
N ASN A 147 -3.38 -12.24 -8.98
CA ASN A 147 -1.97 -12.10 -9.46
C ASN A 147 -1.35 -10.72 -9.09
N ASP A 148 -1.79 -10.13 -7.99
CA ASP A 148 -2.29 -8.80 -8.01
C ASP A 148 -2.02 -7.88 -6.78
N THR A 149 -1.32 -6.74 -6.97
CA THR A 149 -0.90 -5.66 -6.01
C THR A 149 -1.13 -5.78 -4.49
N THR A 150 -0.54 -6.77 -3.82
CA THR A 150 -0.48 -6.95 -2.36
C THR A 150 0.65 -6.22 -1.62
N ARG A 151 0.36 -5.84 -0.36
CA ARG A 151 0.96 -4.72 0.35
C ARG A 151 1.14 -5.06 1.84
N VAL A 152 2.33 -5.51 2.28
CA VAL A 152 2.40 -6.56 3.33
C VAL A 152 3.21 -6.25 4.63
N ILE A 153 3.36 -7.21 5.55
CA ILE A 153 3.40 -7.11 7.04
C ILE A 153 4.77 -7.62 7.68
N PHE A 154 5.06 -7.74 9.01
CA PHE A 154 6.05 -8.67 9.72
C PHE A 154 6.06 -8.70 11.30
N SER A 155 6.55 -9.72 12.05
CA SER A 155 6.69 -9.74 13.57
C SER A 155 7.18 -11.03 14.28
N TYR A 156 7.67 -10.99 15.55
CA TYR A 156 7.74 -12.17 16.48
C TYR A 156 7.64 -11.87 17.99
N SER A 157 7.40 -12.90 18.80
CA SER A 157 7.73 -12.90 20.23
C SER A 157 8.56 -14.11 20.68
N PRO A 158 9.64 -13.92 21.48
CA PRO A 158 10.43 -14.96 22.15
C PRO A 158 9.73 -15.50 23.40
N THR A 159 8.45 -15.20 23.57
CA THR A 159 7.63 -15.71 24.67
C THR A 159 6.38 -16.35 24.12
N ASP A 160 6.26 -17.66 24.34
CA ASP A 160 5.02 -18.40 24.21
C ASP A 160 3.85 -17.72 24.97
N PRO A 161 2.69 -17.58 24.33
CA PRO A 161 1.44 -17.18 24.97
C PRO A 161 1.00 -18.12 26.10
N VAL A 162 0.23 -17.63 27.08
CA VAL A 162 -0.07 -18.40 28.31
C VAL A 162 -1.20 -19.40 28.13
N ASP A 163 -2.43 -18.90 28.01
CA ASP A 163 -3.67 -19.65 27.81
C ASP A 163 -3.82 -19.96 26.31
N LYS A 164 -4.53 -19.13 25.56
CA LYS A 164 -4.34 -18.93 24.11
C LYS A 164 -4.74 -17.50 23.71
N ASP A 165 -4.63 -16.58 24.66
CA ASP A 165 -5.23 -15.26 24.67
C ASP A 165 -4.13 -14.23 24.95
N THR A 166 -3.40 -14.46 26.04
CA THR A 166 -2.22 -13.78 26.63
C THR A 166 -0.97 -13.75 25.74
N ILE A 167 -1.15 -13.46 24.45
CA ILE A 167 -0.14 -13.51 23.41
C ILE A 167 0.59 -12.16 23.36
N ALA A 168 1.40 -11.90 24.37
CA ALA A 168 2.01 -10.61 24.71
C ALA A 168 2.54 -9.81 23.50
N TYR A 169 2.37 -8.48 23.50
CA TYR A 169 2.91 -7.55 22.50
C TYR A 169 4.34 -7.96 22.17
N HIS A 170 4.46 -8.51 20.96
CA HIS A 170 5.54 -9.27 20.33
C HIS A 170 6.85 -8.89 20.96
N GLY A 171 7.24 -7.64 20.75
CA GLY A 171 8.12 -6.91 21.62
C GLY A 171 8.35 -5.49 21.13
N GLN A 172 8.68 -4.61 22.07
CA GLN A 172 9.41 -3.38 21.81
C GLN A 172 10.86 -3.80 21.53
N THR A 173 11.00 -4.40 20.35
CA THR A 173 12.12 -5.13 19.75
C THR A 173 11.73 -5.82 18.42
N ARG A 174 10.42 -5.96 18.03
CA ARG A 174 9.97 -7.15 17.25
C ARG A 174 8.77 -7.11 16.23
N HIS A 175 8.40 -6.00 15.56
CA HIS A 175 7.17 -5.97 14.71
C HIS A 175 7.04 -4.99 13.49
N GLY A 176 6.53 -5.43 12.33
CA GLY A 176 5.80 -4.73 11.25
C GLY A 176 6.23 -4.80 9.74
N THR A 177 5.61 -4.00 8.84
CA THR A 177 5.58 -4.03 7.32
C THR A 177 6.76 -4.60 6.53
N LYS A 178 6.47 -5.36 5.47
CA LYS A 178 7.15 -5.24 4.16
C LYS A 178 6.31 -5.78 3.01
N SER A 179 6.57 -5.25 1.84
CA SER A 179 5.58 -4.81 0.88
C SER A 179 5.37 -5.71 -0.35
N ILE A 180 4.94 -6.96 -0.16
CA ILE A 180 5.39 -8.12 -0.94
C ILE A 180 4.27 -8.92 -1.73
N MET A 181 4.58 -9.94 -2.57
CA MET A 181 4.00 -10.09 -3.93
C MET A 181 3.72 -11.45 -4.61
N LEU A 182 3.73 -12.59 -3.95
CA LEU A 182 2.84 -13.71 -4.33
C LEU A 182 3.02 -14.48 -5.71
N LEU A 183 2.11 -14.48 -6.71
CA LEU A 183 1.79 -15.63 -7.63
C LEU A 183 2.73 -16.07 -8.76
N THR A 184 3.21 -15.21 -9.67
CA THR A 184 3.76 -15.71 -10.96
C THR A 184 5.28 -15.53 -11.09
N PRO A 185 6.06 -16.57 -10.68
CA PRO A 185 7.48 -16.66 -10.29
C PRO A 185 8.42 -15.44 -10.16
N PRO A 186 9.51 -15.60 -9.38
CA PRO A 186 10.37 -14.50 -8.94
C PRO A 186 11.58 -14.45 -9.86
N THR A 187 11.94 -13.28 -10.36
CA THR A 187 12.27 -13.12 -11.78
C THR A 187 13.40 -13.97 -12.43
N SER A 188 14.32 -14.64 -11.73
CA SER A 188 15.22 -15.67 -12.32
C SER A 188 14.73 -17.13 -12.20
N GLN A 189 13.78 -17.44 -11.31
CA GLN A 189 12.96 -18.67 -11.43
C GLN A 189 11.77 -18.50 -12.39
N GLN A 190 11.63 -17.35 -13.06
CA GLN A 190 10.86 -17.25 -14.32
C GLN A 190 11.63 -17.80 -15.55
N THR A 191 12.90 -18.21 -15.40
CA THR A 191 13.76 -18.69 -16.51
C THR A 191 14.55 -19.96 -16.21
N THR A 192 15.00 -20.19 -14.97
CA THR A 192 15.38 -21.51 -14.41
C THR A 192 16.60 -22.24 -15.03
N GLN A 193 17.51 -21.58 -15.75
CA GLN A 193 18.61 -22.26 -16.48
C GLN A 193 20.02 -21.76 -16.11
N PRO A 194 21.07 -22.60 -16.22
CA PRO A 194 22.45 -22.16 -16.03
C PRO A 194 22.86 -21.19 -17.15
N LEU A 195 23.50 -20.08 -16.77
CA LEU A 195 23.98 -19.07 -17.71
C LEU A 195 25.01 -19.66 -18.71
N PRO A 196 25.01 -19.20 -19.99
CA PRO A 196 26.01 -19.62 -20.97
C PRO A 196 27.45 -19.36 -20.51
N SER A 197 28.37 -20.28 -20.80
CA SER A 197 29.77 -20.19 -20.35
C SER A 197 30.60 -19.06 -21.00
N ASP A 198 30.05 -18.40 -22.02
CA ASP A 198 30.64 -17.24 -22.73
C ASP A 198 30.06 -15.89 -22.27
N VAL A 199 29.26 -15.88 -21.20
CA VAL A 199 28.69 -14.64 -20.65
C VAL A 199 29.78 -13.65 -20.23
N ILE A 200 29.61 -12.41 -20.68
CA ILE A 200 30.41 -11.24 -20.32
C ILE A 200 29.53 -10.32 -19.48
N THR A 201 29.98 -10.02 -18.26
CA THR A 201 29.32 -9.06 -17.36
C THR A 201 29.90 -7.65 -17.54
N VAL A 202 29.02 -6.65 -17.60
CA VAL A 202 29.40 -5.24 -17.71
C VAL A 202 28.73 -4.46 -16.59
N ASP A 203 29.53 -3.86 -15.73
CA ASP A 203 29.09 -3.15 -14.54
C ASP A 203 29.05 -1.64 -14.85
N LEU A 204 27.86 -1.04 -14.85
CA LEU A 204 27.64 0.39 -15.06
C LEU A 204 27.37 1.01 -13.69
N LEU A 205 28.35 1.74 -13.14
CA LEU A 205 28.37 2.17 -11.74
C LEU A 205 28.63 3.67 -11.60
N ASN A 206 27.96 4.34 -10.67
CA ASN A 206 28.11 5.79 -10.50
C ASN A 206 29.51 6.25 -10.03
N GLU A 207 30.28 5.38 -9.37
CA GLU A 207 31.65 5.59 -8.84
C GLU A 207 31.85 6.87 -8.01
N ASN A 208 31.79 6.73 -6.68
CA ASN A 208 32.07 7.74 -5.68
C ASN A 208 31.33 9.08 -5.87
N TYR A 209 30.07 9.05 -6.30
CA TYR A 209 29.33 10.20 -6.82
C TYR A 209 29.18 11.38 -5.82
N PRO A 210 29.72 12.58 -6.13
CA PRO A 210 29.48 13.80 -5.35
C PRO A 210 28.21 14.55 -5.77
N VAL A 211 27.23 14.56 -4.89
CA VAL A 211 25.86 15.07 -5.04
C VAL A 211 25.77 16.57 -4.65
N PRO A 212 24.97 17.42 -5.34
CA PRO A 212 24.65 18.78 -4.85
C PRO A 212 24.03 18.75 -3.45
N SER A 213 24.28 19.77 -2.63
CA SER A 213 23.87 19.78 -1.21
C SER A 213 22.37 19.99 -0.95
N THR A 214 21.54 20.18 -1.99
CA THR A 214 20.44 21.16 -1.92
C THR A 214 19.02 20.67 -2.18
N TRP A 215 18.83 19.51 -2.82
CA TRP A 215 17.54 19.20 -3.46
C TRP A 215 17.02 17.80 -3.09
N ASP A 216 15.75 17.72 -2.74
CA ASP A 216 14.99 16.47 -2.67
C ASP A 216 14.83 15.77 -4.03
N THR A 217 15.53 16.21 -5.07
CA THR A 217 15.65 15.66 -6.42
C THR A 217 17.10 15.70 -6.77
N VAL A 218 17.68 14.63 -7.30
CA VAL A 218 18.87 14.83 -8.11
C VAL A 218 18.77 14.06 -9.41
N TYR A 219 19.12 14.80 -10.46
CA TYR A 219 19.32 14.26 -11.78
C TYR A 219 20.74 13.73 -11.88
N ARG A 220 20.96 12.47 -12.27
CA ARG A 220 22.34 12.06 -12.57
C ARG A 220 22.52 11.14 -13.75
N CYS A 221 23.14 11.69 -14.78
CA CYS A 221 23.54 10.97 -15.96
C CYS A 221 25.03 10.68 -15.86
N LYS A 222 25.41 9.43 -16.12
CA LYS A 222 26.81 9.02 -16.24
C LYS A 222 27.03 8.26 -17.53
N VAL A 223 28.10 8.60 -18.25
CA VAL A 223 28.38 8.09 -19.59
C VAL A 223 29.49 7.03 -19.54
N PHE A 224 29.28 5.89 -20.20
CA PHE A 224 30.23 4.78 -20.26
C PHE A 224 30.51 4.42 -21.72
N LYS A 225 31.77 4.18 -22.11
CA LYS A 225 32.06 3.63 -23.44
C LYS A 225 31.70 2.13 -23.45
N LEU A 226 30.73 1.73 -24.26
CA LEU A 226 30.29 0.33 -24.38
C LEU A 226 31.50 -0.58 -24.71
N PRO A 227 31.72 -1.72 -24.03
CA PRO A 227 32.82 -2.62 -24.37
C PRO A 227 32.85 -2.97 -25.85
N ASP A 228 34.05 -3.02 -26.44
CA ASP A 228 34.19 -3.45 -27.82
C ASP A 228 34.07 -4.98 -27.87
N PHE A 229 32.86 -5.44 -28.17
CA PHE A 229 32.54 -6.85 -28.31
C PHE A 229 33.10 -7.47 -29.60
N GLY A 230 33.52 -6.67 -30.60
CA GLY A 230 33.96 -7.12 -31.92
C GLY A 230 32.89 -7.78 -32.82
N GLU A 231 31.85 -8.35 -32.21
CA GLU A 231 30.70 -8.99 -32.86
C GLU A 231 29.40 -8.78 -32.06
N LYS A 232 28.25 -9.06 -32.70
CA LYS A 232 26.93 -8.91 -32.08
C LYS A 232 26.78 -9.85 -30.88
N HIS A 233 26.36 -9.29 -29.75
CA HIS A 233 25.96 -10.02 -28.55
C HIS A 233 24.48 -9.75 -28.21
N HIS A 234 23.89 -10.61 -27.40
CA HIS A 234 22.59 -10.41 -26.77
C HIS A 234 22.76 -10.10 -25.29
N LEU A 235 22.16 -9.00 -24.83
CA LEU A 235 21.80 -8.83 -23.42
C LEU A 235 20.71 -9.86 -23.08
N ILE A 236 21.02 -10.76 -22.16
CA ILE A 236 20.12 -11.86 -21.76
C ILE A 236 19.66 -11.76 -20.30
N LYS A 237 20.41 -11.05 -19.46
CA LYS A 237 20.09 -10.74 -18.06
C LYS A 237 20.58 -9.34 -17.75
N TYR A 238 19.85 -8.59 -16.95
CA TYR A 238 20.40 -7.47 -16.19
C TYR A 238 19.99 -7.59 -14.73
N GLU A 239 20.81 -7.06 -13.84
CA GLU A 239 20.49 -6.85 -12.44
C GLU A 239 21.07 -5.51 -11.96
N PRO A 240 20.72 -5.02 -10.77
CA PRO A 240 21.43 -3.94 -10.12
C PRO A 240 22.65 -4.44 -9.35
N ILE A 241 23.64 -3.57 -9.19
CA ILE A 241 24.90 -3.84 -8.47
C ILE A 241 25.00 -3.00 -7.20
N ILE A 242 25.72 -3.56 -6.23
CA ILE A 242 25.97 -3.06 -4.88
C ILE A 242 27.03 -3.95 -4.16
N GLN A 243 27.35 -3.70 -2.86
CA GLN A 243 28.23 -4.49 -1.95
C GLN A 243 27.86 -4.50 -0.42
N PRO A 244 28.03 -3.44 0.46
CA PRO A 244 27.21 -3.29 1.71
C PRO A 244 26.96 -1.84 2.29
N GLY A 245 25.70 -1.43 2.59
CA GLY A 245 25.34 -0.03 3.06
C GLY A 245 24.03 0.88 2.74
N HIS A 246 23.32 1.41 1.66
CA HIS A 246 23.14 1.68 0.14
C HIS A 246 22.46 0.81 -1.06
N GLU A 247 21.13 0.43 -1.15
CA GLU A 247 20.38 -0.40 -2.21
C GLU A 247 18.84 -0.19 -2.72
N LEU A 248 18.02 0.88 -2.48
CA LEU A 248 16.89 1.42 -3.36
C LEU A 248 17.34 2.78 -3.98
N LEU A 249 17.12 3.97 -3.36
CA LEU A 249 17.56 5.38 -3.72
C LEU A 249 17.48 5.83 -5.17
N VAL A 250 18.17 5.11 -6.02
CA VAL A 250 18.38 5.29 -7.44
C VAL A 250 17.14 4.86 -8.21
N HIS A 251 16.11 5.60 -7.85
CA HIS A 251 14.69 5.50 -8.07
C HIS A 251 14.29 5.34 -9.55
N HIS A 252 15.17 5.67 -10.50
CA HIS A 252 15.37 4.75 -11.61
C HIS A 252 16.84 4.47 -11.86
N ILE A 253 17.08 3.35 -12.54
CA ILE A 253 18.17 3.29 -13.50
C ILE A 253 17.56 3.06 -14.88
N LEU A 254 17.66 4.06 -15.74
CA LEU A 254 17.44 3.90 -17.17
C LEU A 254 18.81 3.86 -17.84
N ILE A 255 19.04 2.81 -18.60
CA ILE A 255 20.18 2.77 -19.52
C ILE A 255 19.66 3.22 -20.86
N TYR A 256 20.10 4.39 -21.31
CA TYR A 256 19.86 4.85 -22.66
C TYR A 256 21.02 4.55 -23.60
N TYR A 257 20.67 4.57 -24.88
CA TYR A 257 21.62 4.70 -25.97
C TYR A 257 21.20 5.79 -26.96
N CYS A 258 22.16 6.20 -27.78
CA CYS A 258 21.97 7.15 -28.87
C CYS A 258 21.65 6.40 -30.17
N GLY A 259 20.72 6.93 -30.96
CA GLY A 259 20.43 6.45 -32.33
C GLY A 259 21.49 6.85 -33.37
N HIS A 260 22.39 7.75 -32.98
CA HIS A 260 23.38 8.39 -33.82
C HIS A 260 24.80 8.23 -33.27
N ALA A 261 25.79 8.48 -34.12
CA ALA A 261 27.18 8.55 -33.71
C ALA A 261 27.41 9.79 -32.82
N VAL A 262 27.98 9.55 -31.63
CA VAL A 262 28.24 10.55 -30.59
C VAL A 262 29.71 10.52 -30.19
N ASN A 263 30.22 11.64 -29.68
CA ASN A 263 31.63 11.77 -29.33
C ASN A 263 31.98 10.90 -28.10
N THR A 264 32.81 9.89 -28.29
CA THR A 264 33.24 8.98 -27.21
C THR A 264 34.11 9.66 -26.14
N SER A 265 34.57 10.90 -26.33
CA SER A 265 35.28 11.64 -25.27
C SER A 265 34.41 11.94 -24.05
N HIS A 266 33.07 11.87 -24.19
CA HIS A 266 32.15 11.99 -23.05
C HIS A 266 32.19 10.78 -22.10
N ALA A 267 32.87 9.68 -22.44
CA ALA A 267 32.98 8.53 -21.56
C ALA A 267 33.70 8.89 -20.24
N GLY A 268 33.04 8.59 -19.12
CA GLY A 268 33.46 9.00 -17.77
C GLY A 268 32.88 10.35 -17.32
N GLU A 269 32.25 11.14 -18.21
CA GLU A 269 31.52 12.34 -17.80
C GLU A 269 30.28 11.99 -16.99
N SER A 270 29.92 12.92 -16.09
CA SER A 270 28.81 12.75 -15.17
C SER A 270 28.22 14.12 -14.81
N TYR A 271 26.91 14.30 -15.02
CA TYR A 271 26.24 15.61 -15.04
C TYR A 271 24.76 15.52 -14.64
N LEU A 272 24.16 16.65 -14.23
CA LEU A 272 22.70 16.73 -14.04
C LEU A 272 21.99 16.56 -15.39
N CYS A 273 21.14 15.54 -15.53
CA CYS A 273 20.54 15.15 -16.82
C CYS A 273 19.79 16.26 -17.54
N TYR A 274 18.96 17.03 -16.82
CA TYR A 274 18.10 18.03 -17.42
C TYR A 274 18.68 19.45 -17.42
N ASP A 275 19.66 19.74 -16.56
CA ASP A 275 20.26 21.07 -16.43
C ASP A 275 21.63 21.22 -17.12
N GLN A 276 22.37 20.11 -17.27
CA GLN A 276 23.81 20.12 -17.59
C GLN A 276 24.22 19.14 -18.69
N SER A 277 23.27 18.49 -19.38
CA SER A 277 23.59 17.52 -20.43
C SER A 277 24.35 18.14 -21.62
N PRO A 278 25.43 17.49 -22.11
CA PRO A 278 26.08 17.86 -23.37
C PRO A 278 25.10 17.84 -24.55
N LYS A 279 25.28 18.77 -25.50
CA LYS A 279 24.26 19.07 -26.52
C LYS A 279 23.95 17.91 -27.46
N ASP A 280 24.95 17.24 -28.01
CA ASP A 280 24.78 16.08 -28.90
C ASP A 280 24.42 14.77 -28.16
N LEU A 281 24.24 14.83 -26.83
CA LEU A 281 23.70 13.76 -25.99
C LEU A 281 22.24 13.98 -25.54
N LEU A 282 21.66 15.18 -25.74
CA LEU A 282 20.27 15.49 -25.33
C LEU A 282 19.22 14.55 -25.98
N ASP A 283 19.50 14.12 -27.21
CA ASP A 283 18.62 13.26 -28.01
C ASP A 283 18.87 11.75 -27.75
N CYS A 284 19.71 11.38 -26.78
CA CYS A 284 20.00 9.98 -26.46
C CYS A 284 18.99 9.39 -25.48
N GLN A 285 17.72 9.26 -25.91
CA GLN A 285 16.59 8.82 -25.10
C GLN A 285 16.05 7.42 -25.50
N ASN A 286 16.85 6.58 -26.19
CA ASN A 286 16.42 5.23 -26.52
C ASN A 286 16.68 4.30 -25.33
N THR A 287 15.62 3.85 -24.65
CA THR A 287 15.74 2.98 -23.47
C THR A 287 16.18 1.56 -23.86
N LEU A 288 17.28 1.10 -23.28
CA LEU A 288 17.85 -0.27 -23.39
C LEU A 288 17.45 -1.14 -22.21
N VAL A 289 17.57 -0.59 -21.00
CA VAL A 289 17.10 -1.21 -19.76
C VAL A 289 16.34 -0.15 -18.98
N ALA A 290 15.20 -0.56 -18.45
CA ALA A 290 14.47 0.20 -17.47
C ALA A 290 14.44 -0.61 -16.17
N TRP A 291 15.07 -0.07 -15.13
CA TRP A 291 15.17 -0.67 -13.81
C TRP A 291 14.64 0.32 -12.77
N ALA A 292 13.86 -0.09 -11.78
CA ALA A 292 13.67 -1.38 -11.10
C ALA A 292 14.24 -1.45 -9.67
N VAL A 293 14.37 -0.35 -8.91
CA VAL A 293 14.81 -0.44 -7.51
C VAL A 293 14.11 -1.52 -6.71
N GLY A 294 14.94 -2.42 -6.18
CA GLY A 294 14.60 -3.61 -5.44
C GLY A 294 14.01 -4.76 -6.25
N GLY A 295 13.46 -4.51 -7.44
CA GLY A 295 13.52 -5.52 -8.49
C GLY A 295 15.00 -5.78 -8.75
N LYS A 296 15.36 -6.99 -9.19
CA LYS A 296 16.79 -7.29 -9.39
C LYS A 296 17.04 -7.83 -10.78
N ALA A 297 17.31 -9.12 -10.85
CA ALA A 297 17.59 -9.80 -12.09
C ALA A 297 16.32 -9.88 -12.92
N PHE A 298 16.31 -9.19 -14.04
CA PHE A 298 15.46 -9.57 -15.15
C PHE A 298 16.26 -10.42 -16.12
N GLU A 299 15.92 -11.70 -16.22
CA GLU A 299 16.37 -12.54 -17.35
C GLU A 299 15.31 -12.54 -18.46
N TYR A 300 15.77 -12.33 -19.69
CA TYR A 300 14.97 -12.44 -20.90
C TYR A 300 14.57 -13.91 -21.16
N PRO A 301 13.46 -14.21 -21.86
CA PRO A 301 13.09 -15.58 -22.21
C PRO A 301 14.12 -16.20 -23.17
N ALA A 302 14.31 -17.53 -23.09
CA ALA A 302 15.35 -18.24 -23.86
C ALA A 302 15.30 -18.03 -25.39
N VAL A 303 14.16 -17.58 -25.93
CA VAL A 303 13.96 -17.29 -27.36
C VAL A 303 14.40 -15.88 -27.79
N ALA A 304 14.64 -14.93 -26.86
CA ALA A 304 14.93 -13.53 -27.20
C ALA A 304 16.01 -12.89 -26.31
N GLY A 305 16.72 -11.89 -26.86
CA GLY A 305 17.68 -11.05 -26.14
C GLY A 305 17.92 -9.72 -26.87
N HIS A 306 18.35 -8.68 -26.14
CA HIS A 306 18.50 -7.34 -26.74
C HIS A 306 19.85 -7.23 -27.47
N PRO A 307 19.88 -6.88 -28.77
CA PRO A 307 21.11 -6.87 -29.56
C PRO A 307 22.01 -5.66 -29.28
N MET A 308 23.31 -5.90 -29.06
CA MET A 308 24.35 -4.89 -28.89
C MET A 308 25.65 -5.33 -29.61
N GLY A 309 26.59 -4.40 -29.87
CA GLY A 309 27.90 -4.69 -30.48
C GLY A 309 27.95 -4.75 -32.01
N ARG A 310 26.89 -4.33 -32.71
CA ARG A 310 26.86 -4.15 -34.18
C ARG A 310 27.65 -2.89 -34.60
N PRO A 311 28.13 -2.76 -35.85
CA PRO A 311 28.89 -1.57 -36.30
C PRO A 311 28.13 -0.24 -36.21
N GLN A 312 26.80 -0.30 -36.23
CA GLN A 312 25.88 0.84 -36.05
C GLN A 312 25.30 0.96 -34.63
N ASP A 313 25.74 0.12 -33.68
CA ASP A 313 25.30 0.23 -32.30
C ASP A 313 26.02 1.38 -31.56
N PRO A 314 25.38 1.94 -30.53
CA PRO A 314 25.94 3.01 -29.70
C PRO A 314 27.33 2.69 -29.16
N GLN A 315 28.26 3.63 -29.30
CA GLN A 315 29.59 3.51 -28.69
C GLN A 315 29.60 3.91 -27.20
N ILE A 316 28.55 4.58 -26.72
CA ILE A 316 28.36 4.94 -25.31
C ILE A 316 26.99 4.52 -24.81
N LEU A 317 26.92 4.19 -23.52
CA LEU A 317 25.67 4.08 -22.78
C LEU A 317 25.57 5.27 -21.81
N ILE A 318 24.37 5.83 -21.68
CA ILE A 318 24.07 6.84 -20.67
C ILE A 318 23.24 6.15 -19.60
N MET A 319 23.79 6.01 -18.40
CA MET A 319 23.02 5.61 -17.23
C MET A 319 22.39 6.88 -16.65
N GLU A 320 21.13 7.11 -16.96
CA GLU A 320 20.31 7.98 -16.14
C GLU A 320 20.04 7.23 -14.85
N THR A 321 20.49 7.83 -13.77
CA THR A 321 20.36 7.35 -12.42
C THR A 321 19.65 8.46 -11.69
N HIS A 322 18.40 8.22 -11.34
CA HIS A 322 17.48 9.34 -11.19
C HIS A 322 16.64 9.21 -9.95
N TYR A 323 16.56 10.31 -9.19
CA TYR A 323 16.29 10.18 -7.77
C TYR A 323 15.82 11.45 -7.11
N ASN A 324 15.31 11.26 -5.90
CA ASN A 324 14.82 12.22 -4.96
C ASN A 324 15.51 11.96 -3.60
N ASN A 325 15.39 12.84 -2.61
CA ASN A 325 15.82 12.52 -1.24
C ASN A 325 15.10 13.37 -0.22
N PRO A 326 14.23 12.78 0.61
CA PRO A 326 13.60 13.55 1.66
C PRO A 326 14.58 13.96 2.79
N GLU A 327 15.77 13.34 2.96
CA GLU A 327 16.69 13.54 4.10
C GLU A 327 17.92 14.47 3.90
N LEU A 328 18.45 14.63 2.70
CA LEU A 328 19.66 15.44 2.38
C LEU A 328 21.03 14.97 2.98
N LYS A 329 21.23 14.79 4.30
CA LYS A 329 22.37 14.03 4.95
C LYS A 329 23.80 14.68 4.89
N ASN A 330 24.90 14.05 5.42
CA ASN A 330 26.25 14.67 5.56
C ASN A 330 27.50 14.17 4.75
N ASP A 331 28.20 13.05 5.00
CA ASP A 331 29.50 12.80 4.30
C ASP A 331 29.85 11.31 3.94
N PHE A 332 29.76 10.97 2.64
CA PHE A 332 29.93 9.65 2.01
C PHE A 332 30.75 9.76 0.69
N VAL A 333 30.68 8.73 -0.19
CA VAL A 333 31.03 8.74 -1.63
C VAL A 333 30.49 7.45 -2.27
N ASP A 334 29.68 7.55 -3.34
CA ASP A 334 28.69 6.52 -3.71
C ASP A 334 28.79 5.84 -5.11
N ASN A 335 28.65 4.50 -5.20
CA ASN A 335 29.28 3.69 -6.27
C ASN A 335 28.43 2.69 -7.12
N SER A 336 27.10 2.77 -7.31
CA SER A 336 26.46 1.72 -8.16
C SER A 336 25.35 2.13 -9.13
N GLY A 337 24.63 1.14 -9.67
CA GLY A 337 24.00 1.11 -10.98
C GLY A 337 23.62 -0.32 -11.40
N LEU A 338 23.85 -0.75 -12.65
CA LEU A 338 23.43 -2.08 -13.17
C LEU A 338 24.59 -2.99 -13.63
N ARG A 339 24.44 -4.31 -13.46
CA ARG A 339 25.15 -5.35 -14.22
C ARG A 339 24.35 -5.74 -15.45
N LEU A 340 25.02 -5.79 -16.59
CA LEU A 340 24.48 -6.27 -17.87
C LEU A 340 25.19 -7.55 -18.30
N TYR A 341 24.45 -8.58 -18.69
CA TYR A 341 24.97 -9.91 -19.07
C TYR A 341 24.82 -10.12 -20.58
N PHE A 342 25.95 -10.09 -21.27
CA PHE A 342 26.03 -10.27 -22.72
C PHE A 342 26.53 -11.66 -23.07
N THR A 343 25.92 -12.31 -24.06
CA THR A 343 26.41 -13.57 -24.65
C THR A 343 26.47 -13.44 -26.17
N LYS A 344 27.41 -14.14 -26.81
CA LYS A 344 27.43 -14.31 -28.27
C LYS A 344 26.64 -15.53 -28.74
N GLN A 345 26.09 -16.33 -27.81
CA GLN A 345 25.06 -17.32 -28.12
C GLN A 345 23.74 -16.60 -28.38
N LEU A 346 23.61 -16.09 -29.60
CA LEU A 346 22.42 -15.36 -30.05
C LEU A 346 21.17 -16.23 -29.93
N ARG A 347 20.18 -15.72 -29.20
CA ARG A 347 18.83 -16.30 -29.11
C ARG A 347 18.08 -16.05 -30.43
N GLN A 348 16.95 -16.75 -30.61
CA GLN A 348 16.22 -16.79 -31.89
C GLN A 348 15.77 -15.41 -32.40
N TYR A 349 15.42 -14.49 -31.49
CA TYR A 349 14.92 -13.16 -31.83
C TYR A 349 15.70 -12.05 -31.14
N ASP A 350 15.87 -10.94 -31.86
CA ASP A 350 16.23 -9.66 -31.25
C ASP A 350 14.99 -9.10 -30.54
N SER A 351 15.13 -8.72 -29.27
CA SER A 351 14.08 -7.97 -28.56
C SER A 351 14.25 -6.46 -28.73
N GLY A 352 13.14 -5.74 -28.61
CA GLY A 352 13.11 -4.28 -28.47
C GLY A 352 12.50 -3.87 -27.13
N VAL A 353 12.66 -2.58 -26.81
CA VAL A 353 11.89 -1.87 -25.78
C VAL A 353 11.01 -0.87 -26.51
N LEU A 354 9.71 -0.83 -26.20
CA LEU A 354 8.78 0.17 -26.73
C LEU A 354 8.18 0.93 -25.55
N GLU A 355 8.61 2.17 -25.38
CA GLU A 355 7.99 3.09 -24.47
C GLU A 355 6.60 3.50 -25.01
N ILE A 356 5.53 3.41 -24.22
CA ILE A 356 4.21 3.90 -24.65
C ILE A 356 3.61 4.83 -23.60
N GLY A 357 2.66 5.68 -23.94
CA GLY A 357 1.80 6.28 -22.93
C GLY A 357 1.45 7.74 -23.12
N VAL A 358 1.55 8.60 -22.10
CA VAL A 358 1.36 10.06 -22.25
C VAL A 358 2.70 10.74 -22.44
N VAL A 359 2.68 11.94 -23.00
CA VAL A 359 3.87 12.76 -23.18
C VAL A 359 4.27 13.43 -21.88
N VAL A 360 5.53 13.21 -21.50
CA VAL A 360 6.65 14.18 -21.33
C VAL A 360 6.37 15.61 -20.82
N ASP A 361 5.19 16.24 -20.96
CA ASP A 361 5.15 17.71 -21.08
C ASP A 361 3.94 18.59 -20.65
N TYR A 362 4.31 19.87 -20.56
CA TYR A 362 3.73 21.10 -21.15
C TYR A 362 2.35 21.14 -21.82
N ASN A 363 1.77 20.07 -22.36
CA ASN A 363 0.42 20.12 -22.92
C ASN A 363 -0.40 18.85 -22.67
N HIS A 364 0.11 17.81 -22.01
CA HIS A 364 -0.82 16.84 -21.43
C HIS A 364 -1.36 17.40 -20.12
N ILE A 365 -2.51 18.05 -20.20
CA ILE A 365 -3.02 18.93 -19.14
C ILE A 365 -4.19 18.26 -18.43
N ILE A 366 -4.34 18.44 -17.12
CA ILE A 366 -5.02 17.43 -16.27
C ILE A 366 -6.11 18.05 -15.36
N PRO A 367 -7.39 17.69 -15.50
CA PRO A 367 -8.50 18.26 -14.73
C PRO A 367 -8.52 17.98 -13.21
N PRO A 368 -9.47 18.64 -12.53
CA PRO A 368 -10.02 18.18 -11.23
C PRO A 368 -11.34 17.38 -11.12
N TYR A 369 -11.44 16.76 -9.93
CA TYR A 369 -12.64 16.63 -9.06
C TYR A 369 -13.73 15.67 -9.56
N GLU A 370 -13.38 14.83 -10.52
CA GLU A 370 -13.92 13.49 -10.62
C GLU A 370 -12.97 12.51 -9.94
N ALA A 371 -13.23 11.22 -10.11
CA ALA A 371 -12.21 10.20 -9.97
C ALA A 371 -12.22 9.17 -11.10
N SER A 372 -12.77 9.50 -12.27
CA SER A 372 -12.39 8.85 -13.53
C SER A 372 -13.04 9.55 -14.72
N PHE A 373 -12.33 9.53 -15.85
CA PHE A 373 -12.68 10.07 -17.16
C PHE A 373 -12.67 8.91 -18.18
N VAL A 374 -12.43 9.22 -19.46
CA VAL A 374 -11.47 8.46 -20.28
C VAL A 374 -10.36 9.44 -20.69
N SER A 375 -9.24 9.45 -19.94
CA SER A 375 -8.04 10.25 -20.21
C SER A 375 -6.75 9.46 -19.96
N THR A 376 -5.77 9.67 -20.84
CA THR A 376 -5.19 8.49 -21.49
C THR A 376 -3.90 8.79 -22.22
N GLY A 377 -3.01 7.80 -22.18
CA GLY A 377 -2.02 7.60 -23.23
C GLY A 377 -2.52 6.65 -24.29
N HIS A 378 -2.15 6.97 -25.51
CA HIS A 378 -2.53 6.26 -26.71
C HIS A 378 -1.27 5.98 -27.53
N CYS A 379 -1.20 4.75 -28.03
CA CYS A 379 -0.42 4.43 -29.21
C CYS A 379 -1.41 3.95 -30.27
N GLN A 380 -2.08 4.90 -30.95
CA GLN A 380 -3.11 4.55 -31.93
C GLN A 380 -2.52 3.78 -33.11
N ALA A 381 -3.38 2.99 -33.78
CA ALA A 381 -2.97 2.06 -34.83
C ALA A 381 -2.16 2.75 -35.95
N ASN A 382 -2.46 4.00 -36.30
CA ASN A 382 -1.69 4.80 -37.26
C ASN A 382 -0.24 5.08 -36.82
N CYS A 383 0.00 5.26 -35.52
CA CYS A 383 1.32 5.53 -34.94
C CYS A 383 2.08 4.21 -34.78
N LEU A 384 1.47 3.21 -34.11
CA LEU A 384 2.04 1.86 -33.94
C LEU A 384 2.44 1.22 -35.29
N GLN A 385 1.61 1.39 -36.33
CA GLN A 385 1.85 0.89 -37.68
C GLN A 385 3.12 1.43 -38.35
N GLN A 386 3.62 2.61 -37.94
CA GLN A 386 4.84 3.18 -38.53
C GLN A 386 6.07 2.34 -38.20
N GLY A 387 6.18 1.86 -36.94
CA GLY A 387 7.23 0.94 -36.52
C GLY A 387 6.90 -0.52 -36.83
N LEU A 388 5.66 -0.94 -36.59
CA LEU A 388 5.25 -2.35 -36.65
C LEU A 388 5.22 -2.91 -38.09
N GLY A 389 4.91 -2.09 -39.09
CA GLY A 389 4.82 -2.57 -40.48
C GLY A 389 3.81 -3.72 -40.64
N ASP A 390 4.15 -4.71 -41.47
CA ASP A 390 3.35 -5.94 -41.62
C ASP A 390 3.79 -7.07 -40.65
N GLN A 391 4.65 -6.76 -39.67
CA GLN A 391 5.15 -7.70 -38.68
C GLN A 391 4.13 -7.90 -37.54
N GLU A 392 4.19 -9.06 -36.89
CA GLU A 392 3.56 -9.29 -35.59
C GLU A 392 4.63 -9.34 -34.51
N ILE A 393 4.37 -8.73 -33.35
CA ILE A 393 5.26 -8.79 -32.19
C ILE A 393 4.59 -9.53 -31.03
N ARG A 394 5.42 -10.12 -30.19
CA ARG A 394 5.07 -10.78 -28.93
C ARG A 394 5.60 -9.91 -27.82
N VAL A 395 4.72 -9.23 -27.10
CA VAL A 395 5.06 -8.66 -25.80
C VAL A 395 5.21 -9.84 -24.84
N PHE A 396 6.31 -9.88 -24.10
CA PHE A 396 6.68 -10.99 -23.21
C PHE A 396 7.15 -10.53 -21.84
N ALA A 397 7.50 -9.25 -21.72
CA ALA A 397 7.87 -8.58 -20.50
C ALA A 397 7.46 -7.10 -20.59
N ASP A 398 7.35 -6.43 -19.45
CA ASP A 398 7.15 -5.00 -19.43
C ASP A 398 7.61 -4.36 -18.13
N PHE A 399 7.82 -3.06 -18.25
CA PHE A 399 8.26 -2.14 -17.24
C PHE A 399 7.53 -0.80 -17.38
N LEU A 400 7.78 0.08 -16.43
CA LEU A 400 6.74 0.99 -16.02
C LEU A 400 7.24 2.40 -15.73
N HIS A 401 8.48 2.84 -16.03
CA HIS A 401 8.95 4.20 -15.65
C HIS A 401 8.15 5.32 -16.37
N ALA A 402 7.98 6.58 -15.87
CA ALA A 402 6.30 7.89 -13.89
C ALA A 402 6.54 8.06 -12.27
N HIS A 403 5.53 8.14 -11.38
CA HIS A 403 5.32 9.43 -10.68
C HIS A 403 4.90 9.50 -9.24
N LEU A 404 5.34 10.62 -8.62
CA LEU A 404 5.06 11.14 -7.27
C LEU A 404 3.59 11.51 -7.05
N LEU A 405 2.71 10.73 -7.68
CA LEU A 405 1.27 10.86 -7.77
C LEU A 405 0.52 9.52 -8.08
N GLY A 406 1.16 8.35 -8.16
CA GLY A 406 0.59 7.15 -8.84
C GLY A 406 -0.55 6.36 -8.21
N ARG A 407 -1.57 5.88 -9.02
CA ARG A 407 -2.65 4.99 -8.53
C ARG A 407 -3.35 3.85 -9.30
N LYS A 408 -3.54 3.72 -10.63
CA LYS A 408 -4.22 2.49 -11.19
C LYS A 408 -3.96 2.17 -12.68
N ILE A 409 -3.93 0.89 -13.10
CA ILE A 409 -3.66 0.52 -14.50
C ILE A 409 -4.72 -0.40 -15.16
N ARG A 410 -4.36 -1.50 -15.82
CA ARG A 410 -4.55 -1.92 -17.23
C ARG A 410 -3.65 -1.20 -18.24
N THR A 411 -2.65 -1.90 -18.80
CA THR A 411 -2.22 -1.68 -20.18
C THR A 411 -3.18 -2.41 -21.08
N ARG A 412 -3.95 -1.64 -21.83
CA ARG A 412 -5.04 -2.13 -22.65
C ARG A 412 -4.55 -2.19 -24.07
N PHE A 413 -4.97 -3.20 -24.81
CA PHE A 413 -4.83 -3.17 -26.26
C PHE A 413 -6.14 -3.57 -26.91
N PHE A 414 -6.40 -2.91 -28.02
CA PHE A 414 -7.66 -3.00 -28.73
C PHE A 414 -7.41 -3.53 -30.12
N ARG A 415 -8.20 -4.53 -30.51
CA ARG A 415 -8.19 -5.11 -31.84
C ARG A 415 -9.52 -4.81 -32.50
N ASN A 416 -9.51 -4.05 -33.59
CA ASN A 416 -10.72 -3.60 -34.29
C ASN A 416 -11.76 -2.91 -33.38
N GLY A 417 -11.31 -2.15 -32.37
CA GLY A 417 -12.18 -1.44 -31.43
C GLY A 417 -12.75 -2.27 -30.27
N VAL A 418 -12.35 -3.53 -30.15
CA VAL A 418 -12.72 -4.44 -29.04
C VAL A 418 -11.52 -4.62 -28.11
N GLU A 419 -11.72 -4.38 -26.82
CA GLU A 419 -10.70 -4.63 -25.78
C GLU A 419 -10.35 -6.13 -25.77
N GLN A 420 -9.06 -6.45 -25.90
CA GLN A 420 -8.58 -7.81 -25.67
C GLN A 420 -8.35 -8.02 -24.18
N VAL A 421 -8.02 -9.24 -23.72
CA VAL A 421 -7.44 -9.39 -22.38
C VAL A 421 -6.30 -8.38 -22.29
N PRO A 422 -6.36 -7.39 -21.38
CA PRO A 422 -5.31 -6.39 -21.26
C PRO A 422 -3.96 -7.07 -21.20
N ILE A 423 -2.89 -6.40 -21.64
CA ILE A 423 -1.56 -7.03 -21.55
C ILE A 423 -1.40 -7.48 -20.07
N LEU A 424 -1.82 -6.60 -19.14
CA LEU A 424 -1.96 -6.79 -17.70
C LEU A 424 -3.36 -6.32 -17.26
N GLU A 425 -4.22 -7.21 -16.74
CA GLU A 425 -5.65 -6.91 -16.48
C GLU A 425 -5.93 -6.22 -15.13
N ASP A 426 -5.36 -5.03 -15.06
CA ASP A 426 -4.81 -4.34 -13.89
C ASP A 426 -5.65 -3.15 -13.38
N ASN A 427 -5.33 -2.65 -12.18
CA ASN A 427 -6.25 -2.73 -11.07
C ASN A 427 -5.85 -1.98 -9.76
N ASN A 428 -4.70 -1.31 -9.55
CA ASN A 428 -4.34 -0.51 -8.31
C ASN A 428 -2.82 -0.34 -8.12
N TYR A 429 -2.29 0.76 -8.61
CA TYR A 429 -0.88 1.15 -8.58
C TYR A 429 -0.38 1.64 -7.19
N ASP A 430 0.83 2.17 -7.16
CA ASP A 430 1.59 2.75 -6.02
C ASP A 430 2.87 3.40 -6.62
N PHE A 431 3.69 4.15 -5.86
CA PHE A 431 5.00 4.68 -6.21
C PHE A 431 6.15 3.65 -5.70
N ASN A 432 6.77 3.60 -4.52
CA ASN A 432 8.11 3.08 -4.08
C ASN A 432 8.58 1.62 -4.39
N TYR A 433 8.15 0.89 -5.42
CA TYR A 433 8.80 -0.37 -5.83
C TYR A 433 8.72 -0.70 -7.31
N GLN A 434 9.53 -1.65 -7.81
CA GLN A 434 9.93 -1.62 -9.21
C GLN A 434 10.48 -2.93 -9.82
N GLU A 435 9.96 -3.48 -10.94
CA GLU A 435 10.63 -4.48 -11.80
C GLU A 435 10.07 -4.63 -13.21
N MET A 436 10.84 -5.30 -14.05
CA MET A 436 10.38 -5.91 -15.28
C MET A 436 9.93 -7.34 -15.00
N ARG A 437 8.77 -7.77 -15.51
CA ARG A 437 8.19 -9.11 -15.26
C ARG A 437 8.20 -9.94 -16.54
N LYS A 438 7.94 -11.25 -16.51
CA LYS A 438 7.44 -11.97 -17.70
C LYS A 438 5.91 -12.06 -17.64
N LEU A 439 5.24 -12.05 -18.79
CA LEU A 439 3.85 -12.48 -18.91
C LEU A 439 3.70 -13.97 -18.51
N PRO A 440 2.58 -14.35 -17.87
CA PRO A 440 2.12 -15.73 -17.80
C PRO A 440 1.83 -16.29 -19.21
N GLU A 441 1.33 -15.45 -20.12
CA GLU A 441 1.07 -15.75 -21.52
C GLU A 441 1.42 -14.57 -22.44
N GLU A 442 2.38 -14.73 -23.35
CA GLU A 442 2.79 -13.68 -24.31
C GLU A 442 1.60 -13.07 -25.10
N ARG A 443 1.58 -11.75 -25.27
CA ARG A 443 0.54 -11.07 -26.05
C ARG A 443 0.99 -10.81 -27.48
N VAL A 444 0.24 -11.36 -28.45
CA VAL A 444 0.49 -11.15 -29.87
C VAL A 444 -0.19 -9.88 -30.36
N ILE A 445 0.61 -8.90 -30.74
CA ILE A 445 0.21 -7.59 -31.27
C ILE A 445 0.39 -7.59 -32.79
N LYS A 446 -0.62 -7.09 -33.50
CA LYS A 446 -0.77 -7.18 -34.95
C LYS A 446 -1.04 -5.81 -35.56
N LYS A 447 -0.80 -5.71 -36.86
CA LYS A 447 -1.26 -4.61 -37.72
C LYS A 447 -2.73 -4.27 -37.46
N GLY A 448 -2.99 -3.01 -37.13
CA GLY A 448 -4.33 -2.49 -36.84
C GLY A 448 -4.75 -2.56 -35.36
N ASP A 449 -3.94 -3.15 -34.48
CA ASP A 449 -4.12 -3.00 -33.04
C ASP A 449 -3.68 -1.60 -32.58
N SER A 450 -4.11 -1.20 -31.39
CA SER A 450 -3.66 0.02 -30.71
C SER A 450 -3.49 -0.24 -29.22
N PHE A 451 -2.46 0.35 -28.60
CA PHE A 451 -2.36 0.38 -27.15
C PHE A 451 -3.11 1.60 -26.60
N LEU A 452 -3.72 1.42 -25.44
CA LEU A 452 -4.27 2.48 -24.62
C LEU A 452 -4.01 2.17 -23.16
N LEU A 453 -3.89 3.26 -22.41
CA LEU A 453 -3.21 3.26 -21.15
C LEU A 453 -3.78 4.50 -20.41
N GLU A 454 -5.01 4.44 -19.84
CA GLU A 454 -5.61 5.59 -19.09
C GLU A 454 -4.59 6.11 -18.06
N CYS A 455 -4.16 7.37 -18.07
CA CYS A 455 -3.36 7.82 -16.93
C CYS A 455 -4.25 7.76 -15.66
N VAL A 456 -3.70 7.43 -14.49
CA VAL A 456 -4.47 7.36 -13.22
C VAL A 456 -3.75 7.76 -11.93
N TYR A 457 -4.39 8.60 -11.11
CA TYR A 457 -3.94 8.98 -9.77
C TYR A 457 -5.08 8.92 -8.71
N ASP A 458 -4.98 9.78 -7.69
CA ASP A 458 -5.70 9.83 -6.41
C ASP A 458 -6.39 11.17 -6.07
N SER A 459 -7.58 11.38 -6.62
CA SER A 459 -8.20 12.66 -6.92
C SER A 459 -8.86 13.50 -5.79
N THR A 460 -8.72 13.26 -4.47
CA THR A 460 -9.35 14.21 -3.49
C THR A 460 -8.56 14.69 -2.24
N GLY A 461 -7.22 14.63 -2.23
CA GLY A 461 -6.32 15.19 -1.20
C GLY A 461 -5.73 16.62 -1.31
N LYS A 462 -5.86 17.42 -2.38
CA LYS A 462 -5.11 18.70 -2.70
C LYS A 462 -5.87 19.83 -3.43
N THR A 463 -5.36 20.67 -4.38
CA THR A 463 -6.24 21.54 -5.26
C THR A 463 -5.81 22.47 -6.45
N SER A 464 -4.61 22.83 -6.96
CA SER A 464 -4.46 23.82 -8.13
C SER A 464 -3.12 23.84 -8.89
N PRO A 465 -2.93 24.40 -10.13
CA PRO A 465 -3.33 24.05 -11.53
C PRO A 465 -2.23 23.38 -12.45
N THR A 466 -2.50 22.38 -13.29
CA THR A 466 -1.58 21.38 -13.98
C THR A 466 -0.88 21.74 -15.32
N PHE A 467 0.21 21.11 -15.80
CA PHE A 467 1.54 21.78 -15.93
C PHE A 467 2.47 21.76 -17.27
N GLY A 468 3.71 22.36 -17.28
CA GLY A 468 4.78 22.60 -18.36
C GLY A 468 6.20 23.28 -18.02
N GLY A 469 7.36 22.59 -17.80
CA GLY A 469 8.46 23.03 -16.86
C GLY A 469 9.65 22.06 -16.43
N LEU A 470 9.98 21.85 -15.11
CA LEU A 470 11.07 21.01 -14.48
C LEU A 470 10.90 20.65 -12.94
N LYS A 471 11.53 19.58 -12.38
CA LYS A 471 11.78 19.19 -10.93
C LYS A 471 10.60 18.85 -9.97
N THR A 472 10.66 17.74 -9.18
CA THR A 472 9.57 16.81 -8.52
C THR A 472 8.23 17.64 -8.56
N THR A 473 8.08 18.80 -7.92
CA THR A 473 6.78 19.46 -7.69
C THR A 473 6.03 19.99 -8.95
N TYR A 474 6.45 19.54 -10.13
CA TYR A 474 6.09 19.78 -11.52
C TYR A 474 5.77 18.31 -12.15
N GLU A 475 5.52 17.98 -13.45
CA GLU A 475 4.89 16.68 -13.99
C GLU A 475 5.54 15.81 -15.16
N MET A 476 5.01 14.59 -15.48
CA MET A 476 5.24 13.75 -16.73
C MET A 476 4.09 12.73 -17.17
N CYS A 477 4.33 11.44 -17.53
CA CYS A 477 3.47 10.17 -17.64
C CYS A 477 4.08 9.23 -18.77
N LEU A 478 4.09 7.85 -18.76
CA LEU A 478 4.85 6.92 -19.70
C LEU A 478 4.45 5.37 -19.67
N ALA A 479 5.34 4.37 -20.03
CA ALA A 479 5.29 2.86 -19.95
C ALA A 479 6.48 2.19 -20.71
N PHE A 480 6.80 0.88 -20.59
CA PHE A 480 7.84 0.17 -21.37
C PHE A 480 7.59 -1.32 -21.68
N LEU A 481 7.16 -1.64 -22.90
CA LEU A 481 6.98 -3.03 -23.35
C LEU A 481 8.30 -3.65 -23.81
N LEU A 482 8.68 -4.80 -23.28
CA LEU A 482 9.67 -5.70 -23.88
C LEU A 482 8.96 -6.69 -24.81
N TYR A 483 9.42 -6.70 -26.06
CA TYR A 483 8.80 -7.49 -27.12
C TYR A 483 9.81 -8.08 -28.08
N TYR A 484 9.40 -9.11 -28.83
CA TYR A 484 10.16 -9.63 -29.96
C TYR A 484 9.24 -10.03 -31.12
N PRO A 485 9.70 -10.00 -32.38
CA PRO A 485 10.98 -9.46 -32.83
C PRO A 485 10.99 -7.93 -32.79
N ARG A 486 12.17 -7.33 -32.56
CA ARG A 486 12.41 -5.87 -32.55
C ARG A 486 11.84 -5.17 -33.79
N ILE A 487 11.31 -3.97 -33.60
CA ILE A 487 10.82 -3.07 -34.66
C ILE A 487 11.55 -1.72 -34.57
N ASP A 488 11.48 -0.92 -35.63
CA ASP A 488 12.02 0.45 -35.67
C ASP A 488 11.04 1.43 -35.02
N MET A 489 10.93 1.36 -33.69
CA MET A 489 10.22 2.33 -32.86
C MET A 489 10.63 2.14 -31.41
N THR A 490 10.98 3.23 -30.74
CA THR A 490 11.44 3.24 -29.34
C THR A 490 10.41 3.87 -28.40
N ARG A 491 9.60 4.82 -28.88
CA ARG A 491 8.58 5.52 -28.07
C ARG A 491 7.31 5.79 -28.87
N CYS A 492 6.14 5.65 -28.25
CA CYS A 492 4.82 5.93 -28.82
C CYS A 492 3.89 6.51 -27.73
N LEU A 493 3.96 7.82 -27.52
CA LEU A 493 3.26 8.55 -26.46
C LEU A 493 2.14 9.40 -27.05
N SER A 494 1.19 9.88 -26.25
CA SER A 494 0.16 10.83 -26.70
C SER A 494 -0.10 11.98 -25.72
N ARG A 495 -0.79 13.02 -26.20
CA ARG A 495 -1.00 14.25 -25.44
C ARG A 495 -2.36 14.89 -25.75
N THR A 496 -3.24 15.10 -24.77
CA THR A 496 -4.55 15.73 -25.01
C THR A 496 -4.41 17.20 -25.45
N GLN A 497 -5.09 17.62 -26.51
CA GLN A 497 -4.90 18.90 -27.20
C GLN A 497 -6.03 19.89 -26.93
N TYR A 498 -6.06 20.34 -25.68
CA TYR A 498 -7.04 21.28 -25.14
C TYR A 498 -7.17 22.57 -25.98
N PRO A 499 -8.39 23.01 -26.34
CA PRO A 499 -8.63 24.09 -27.29
C PRO A 499 -8.52 25.49 -26.66
N VAL A 500 -7.46 25.76 -25.90
CA VAL A 500 -7.26 26.99 -25.11
C VAL A 500 -5.85 27.56 -25.32
N GLN A 501 -5.77 28.73 -25.97
CA GLN A 501 -4.50 29.29 -26.47
C GLN A 501 -3.51 29.71 -25.37
N ASP A 502 -3.98 29.95 -24.15
CA ASP A 502 -3.17 30.04 -22.93
C ASP A 502 -3.74 29.08 -21.89
N MET A 503 -3.68 27.80 -22.22
CA MET A 503 -3.85 26.70 -21.26
C MET A 503 -3.08 27.00 -19.97
N TYR A 504 -1.90 27.66 -20.08
CA TYR A 504 -1.03 28.19 -19.00
C TYR A 504 -1.62 29.41 -18.25
N SER A 505 -2.94 29.60 -18.30
CA SER A 505 -3.69 30.50 -17.40
C SER A 505 -5.19 30.14 -17.30
N THR A 506 -5.80 29.83 -18.44
CA THR A 506 -7.24 29.93 -18.78
C THR A 506 -8.21 29.78 -17.59
N ILE A 507 -8.71 28.58 -17.36
CA ILE A 507 -8.85 27.92 -16.06
C ILE A 507 -9.03 28.75 -14.78
N GLN A 508 -8.09 29.61 -14.39
CA GLN A 508 -8.16 30.33 -13.11
C GLN A 508 -9.27 31.41 -13.12
N SER A 509 -9.80 31.72 -14.30
CA SER A 509 -11.05 32.46 -14.50
C SER A 509 -12.33 31.64 -14.29
N TYR A 510 -12.20 30.34 -14.04
CA TYR A 510 -13.26 29.39 -13.69
C TYR A 510 -13.23 29.06 -12.18
N ASP A 511 -14.09 28.13 -11.79
CA ASP A 511 -14.52 27.85 -10.43
C ASP A 511 -15.17 26.46 -10.39
N TRP A 512 -15.67 26.00 -9.23
CA TRP A 512 -16.12 24.64 -9.03
C TRP A 512 -17.19 24.52 -7.93
N THR A 513 -17.74 25.63 -7.39
CA THR A 513 -19.07 25.64 -6.74
C THR A 513 -19.94 26.76 -7.33
N ASN A 514 -19.99 26.76 -8.66
CA ASN A 514 -21.09 27.32 -9.43
C ASN A 514 -21.88 26.14 -10.01
N PRO A 515 -22.90 25.59 -9.31
CA PRO A 515 -23.60 24.37 -9.76
C PRO A 515 -24.33 24.55 -11.11
N LEU A 516 -24.55 25.79 -11.56
CA LEU A 516 -25.13 26.10 -12.87
C LEU A 516 -24.10 26.13 -14.02
N VAL A 517 -22.80 25.95 -13.72
CA VAL A 517 -21.68 25.99 -14.69
C VAL A 517 -20.72 24.79 -14.55
N ARG A 518 -20.68 24.12 -13.38
CA ARG A 518 -19.76 23.02 -13.02
C ARG A 518 -19.55 21.97 -14.14
N GLN A 519 -20.60 21.57 -14.85
CA GLN A 519 -20.66 20.34 -15.64
C GLN A 519 -19.78 20.27 -16.93
N GLN A 520 -18.42 20.31 -16.88
CA GLN A 520 -17.65 20.55 -18.12
C GLN A 520 -16.43 19.68 -18.55
N PHE A 521 -15.37 19.49 -17.76
CA PHE A 521 -14.11 18.91 -18.22
C PHE A 521 -13.97 17.38 -18.34
N ILE A 522 -14.77 16.49 -17.73
CA ILE A 522 -14.91 15.12 -18.30
C ILE A 522 -15.24 15.28 -19.77
N LYS A 523 -16.27 16.08 -20.04
CA LYS A 523 -16.69 16.30 -21.40
C LYS A 523 -15.60 16.96 -22.24
N THR A 524 -14.88 17.94 -21.71
CA THR A 524 -13.78 18.59 -22.46
C THR A 524 -12.57 17.67 -22.70
N THR A 525 -12.08 16.92 -21.72
CA THR A 525 -10.91 16.04 -21.86
C THR A 525 -11.25 14.82 -22.71
N GLU A 526 -12.38 14.16 -22.46
CA GLU A 526 -12.85 13.02 -23.28
C GLU A 526 -13.24 13.43 -24.71
N ASP A 527 -13.72 14.66 -24.94
CA ASP A 527 -14.06 15.16 -26.28
C ASP A 527 -12.91 15.97 -26.93
N SER A 528 -11.76 16.12 -26.25
CA SER A 528 -10.57 16.72 -26.86
C SER A 528 -9.89 15.74 -27.80
N ASP A 529 -9.25 16.24 -28.84
CA ASP A 529 -8.36 15.42 -29.65
C ASP A 529 -7.08 15.09 -28.86
N VAL A 530 -6.47 13.95 -29.12
CA VAL A 530 -5.15 13.55 -28.63
C VAL A 530 -4.12 13.65 -29.76
N LEU A 531 -2.91 14.08 -29.43
CA LEU A 531 -1.75 14.10 -30.32
C LEU A 531 -0.91 12.85 -30.03
N ASP A 532 -0.99 11.82 -30.88
CA ASP A 532 -0.02 10.72 -30.91
C ASP A 532 1.37 11.26 -31.35
N MET A 533 2.43 10.77 -30.72
CA MET A 533 3.83 11.11 -30.92
C MET A 533 4.66 9.81 -30.95
N CYS A 534 5.19 9.45 -32.11
CA CYS A 534 6.05 8.27 -32.30
C CYS A 534 7.50 8.68 -32.60
N TRP A 535 8.45 8.05 -31.90
CA TRP A 535 9.89 8.21 -32.09
C TRP A 535 10.52 6.91 -32.58
N PHE A 536 11.46 7.04 -33.51
CA PHE A 536 12.16 5.96 -34.19
C PHE A 536 13.60 5.87 -33.68
N GLU A 537 14.28 4.74 -33.92
CA GLU A 537 15.57 4.46 -33.28
C GLU A 537 16.63 5.53 -33.60
N ASP A 538 16.59 6.15 -34.79
CA ASP A 538 17.52 7.20 -35.21
C ASP A 538 17.27 8.61 -34.63
N GLN A 539 16.18 8.82 -33.87
CA GLN A 539 15.71 10.10 -33.30
C GLN A 539 15.44 11.25 -34.32
N SER A 540 15.93 11.15 -35.55
CA SER A 540 15.76 12.12 -36.65
C SER A 540 14.37 12.09 -37.28
N ARG A 541 13.70 10.94 -37.17
CA ARG A 541 12.30 10.76 -37.52
C ARG A 541 11.44 10.85 -36.28
N THR A 542 10.41 11.69 -36.36
CA THR A 542 9.31 11.76 -35.40
C THR A 542 8.00 11.87 -36.18
N TYR A 543 6.98 11.14 -35.75
CA TYR A 543 5.66 11.14 -36.37
C TYR A 543 4.63 11.69 -35.38
N TYR A 544 3.92 12.73 -35.81
CA TYR A 544 2.93 13.45 -35.02
C TYR A 544 1.56 13.30 -35.67
N LYS A 545 0.54 12.95 -34.88
CA LYS A 545 -0.82 12.87 -35.41
C LYS A 545 -1.87 13.24 -34.38
N VAL A 546 -2.63 14.30 -34.68
CA VAL A 546 -3.86 14.64 -33.94
C VAL A 546 -5.02 13.79 -34.44
N THR A 547 -5.75 13.19 -33.50
CA THR A 547 -6.89 12.27 -33.66
C THR A 547 -7.88 12.43 -32.49
N PRO A 548 -9.20 12.28 -32.70
CA PRO A 548 -10.16 12.23 -31.60
C PRO A 548 -9.90 11.03 -30.67
N VAL A 549 -10.21 11.17 -29.37
CA VAL A 549 -10.19 10.04 -28.42
C VAL A 549 -11.04 8.88 -28.97
N PRO A 550 -10.49 7.66 -29.15
CA PRO A 550 -11.23 6.58 -29.78
C PRO A 550 -12.37 6.06 -28.90
N LYS A 551 -13.57 5.93 -29.49
CA LYS A 551 -14.75 5.35 -28.81
C LYS A 551 -14.81 3.84 -29.04
N TYR A 552 -14.21 3.08 -28.14
CA TYR A 552 -14.21 1.61 -28.17
C TYR A 552 -15.62 1.05 -27.97
N ASN A 553 -15.86 -0.16 -28.48
CA ASN A 553 -17.22 -0.70 -28.62
C ASN A 553 -17.65 -1.65 -27.48
N GLN A 554 -16.71 -2.17 -26.69
CA GLN A 554 -16.96 -3.13 -25.61
C GLN A 554 -15.75 -3.18 -24.66
N THR A 555 -15.98 -3.10 -23.35
CA THR A 555 -14.94 -3.25 -22.32
C THR A 555 -14.83 -4.70 -21.84
N TYR A 556 -13.61 -5.14 -21.54
CA TYR A 556 -13.35 -6.46 -20.97
C TYR A 556 -13.79 -6.48 -19.50
N THR A 557 -14.50 -7.55 -19.11
CA THR A 557 -15.05 -7.77 -17.76
C THR A 557 -14.65 -9.18 -17.30
N PRO A 558 -13.94 -9.33 -16.16
CA PRO A 558 -13.52 -10.63 -15.67
C PRO A 558 -14.66 -11.41 -14.98
N PRO A 559 -14.49 -12.71 -14.72
CA PRO A 559 -15.37 -13.48 -13.84
C PRO A 559 -15.23 -13.05 -12.37
N ARG A 560 -16.19 -13.47 -11.54
CA ARG A 560 -15.99 -13.66 -10.09
C ARG A 560 -16.78 -14.89 -9.61
N THR A 561 -16.50 -15.34 -8.40
CA THR A 561 -17.02 -16.59 -7.79
C THR A 561 -18.39 -16.44 -7.12
N CYS A 562 -18.59 -15.40 -6.30
CA CYS A 562 -19.71 -15.29 -5.36
C CYS A 562 -21.03 -14.82 -6.03
N PRO A 563 -22.17 -15.56 -5.97
CA PRO A 563 -23.46 -15.12 -6.52
C PRO A 563 -24.18 -14.04 -5.66
N ASN A 564 -24.76 -13.04 -6.33
CA ASN A 564 -25.43 -11.89 -5.68
C ASN A 564 -26.62 -12.26 -4.77
N CYS A 565 -26.61 -11.74 -3.53
CA CYS A 565 -27.77 -11.67 -2.64
C CYS A 565 -28.14 -10.22 -2.32
N CYS A 566 -28.93 -9.57 -3.19
CA CYS A 566 -29.52 -8.26 -2.88
C CYS A 566 -30.84 -8.04 -3.64
N TYR A 567 -31.97 -8.07 -2.93
CA TYR A 567 -33.26 -7.56 -3.44
C TYR A 567 -34.08 -6.88 -2.32
N THR A 568 -33.92 -5.56 -2.26
CA THR A 568 -34.93 -4.53 -1.95
C THR A 568 -35.95 -4.77 -0.83
N CYS A 569 -35.93 -3.87 0.16
CA CYS A 569 -37.09 -3.62 1.02
C CYS A 569 -37.36 -2.10 1.10
N THR A 570 -38.31 -1.59 0.31
CA THR A 570 -38.82 -0.21 0.44
C THR A 570 -40.35 -0.13 0.35
N HIS A 571 -40.92 0.63 1.27
CA HIS A 571 -42.27 1.20 1.30
C HIS A 571 -43.48 0.27 1.48
N PHE A 572 -44.05 0.32 2.70
CA PHE A 572 -45.47 0.06 2.94
C PHE A 572 -46.32 1.22 2.38
N GLY A 573 -47.21 0.92 1.42
CA GLY A 573 -48.17 1.86 0.84
C GLY A 573 -49.49 1.17 0.48
N HIS A 574 -50.62 1.79 0.79
CA HIS A 574 -51.94 1.13 0.87
C HIS A 574 -52.67 0.84 -0.46
N PHE A 575 -53.34 -0.32 -0.48
CA PHE A 575 -54.69 -0.61 -1.05
C PHE A 575 -54.94 -0.99 -2.55
N LYS A 576 -55.73 -2.09 -2.68
CA LYS A 576 -56.74 -2.49 -3.70
C LYS A 576 -56.35 -3.35 -4.94
N LEU A 577 -56.85 -4.59 -4.90
CA LEU A 577 -57.71 -5.28 -5.90
C LEU A 577 -58.08 -4.45 -7.16
N GLN A 578 -58.12 -4.97 -8.40
CA GLN A 578 -58.66 -6.29 -8.81
C GLN A 578 -58.36 -6.64 -10.30
N GLN A 579 -58.36 -7.95 -10.62
CA GLN A 579 -58.58 -8.59 -11.95
C GLN A 579 -57.67 -8.24 -13.16
N MET A 580 -57.04 -9.29 -13.73
CA MET A 580 -57.46 -9.77 -15.06
C MET A 580 -57.18 -11.27 -15.26
N LYS A 581 -57.99 -11.93 -16.08
CA LYS A 581 -58.03 -13.40 -16.25
C LYS A 581 -57.09 -13.84 -17.38
N TYR A 582 -56.32 -14.92 -17.19
CA TYR A 582 -56.02 -15.86 -18.27
C TYR A 582 -55.86 -17.31 -17.75
N LYS A 583 -56.38 -18.24 -18.55
CA LYS A 583 -56.21 -19.71 -18.57
C LYS A 583 -56.11 -20.06 -20.08
N PRO A 584 -55.51 -21.19 -20.52
CA PRO A 584 -55.65 -22.51 -19.89
C PRO A 584 -54.42 -23.47 -19.98
N THR A 585 -54.65 -24.73 -19.54
CA THR A 585 -53.91 -26.00 -19.82
C THR A 585 -52.45 -26.12 -19.33
N MET A 586 -52.13 -26.97 -18.34
CA MET A 586 -52.05 -28.46 -18.31
C MET A 586 -50.92 -29.03 -19.21
N GLU A 587 -50.07 -30.00 -18.84
CA GLU A 587 -49.67 -30.66 -17.56
C GLU A 587 -48.59 -31.76 -17.94
N ILE A 588 -47.67 -32.34 -17.16
CA ILE A 588 -47.25 -32.42 -15.72
C ILE A 588 -45.69 -32.41 -15.66
N VAL A 589 -45.06 -31.93 -14.58
CA VAL A 589 -43.71 -32.39 -14.13
C VAL A 589 -43.73 -32.67 -12.61
N LEU A 590 -42.94 -33.67 -12.18
CA LEU A 590 -42.86 -34.22 -10.82
C LEU A 590 -42.57 -33.17 -9.73
N VAL A 591 -43.21 -33.35 -8.57
CA VAL A 591 -42.79 -32.75 -7.30
C VAL A 591 -41.70 -33.63 -6.67
N LEU A 592 -40.54 -33.06 -6.41
CA LEU A 592 -39.60 -33.54 -5.39
C LEU A 592 -39.46 -32.46 -4.32
N VAL A 593 -39.76 -32.83 -3.08
CA VAL A 593 -39.65 -31.94 -1.92
C VAL A 593 -38.21 -31.93 -1.45
N PHE A 594 -37.59 -30.75 -1.41
CA PHE A 594 -36.44 -30.50 -0.56
C PHE A 594 -36.89 -29.65 0.63
N VAL A 595 -36.62 -30.16 1.83
CA VAL A 595 -36.82 -29.44 3.09
C VAL A 595 -35.55 -28.66 3.38
N CYS A 596 -35.64 -27.33 3.52
CA CYS A 596 -34.55 -26.56 4.09
C CYS A 596 -34.44 -26.87 5.58
N PHE A 597 -33.29 -27.37 6.00
CA PHE A 597 -32.83 -27.34 7.40
C PHE A 597 -32.14 -25.99 7.64
N VAL A 598 -32.27 -25.46 8.86
CA VAL A 598 -31.70 -24.20 9.35
C VAL A 598 -31.12 -24.53 10.72
N ASP A 599 -29.94 -25.17 10.71
CA ASP A 599 -29.40 -25.88 11.87
C ASP A 599 -27.91 -25.50 11.96
N VAL A 600 -27.55 -24.71 12.97
CA VAL A 600 -26.27 -23.98 13.07
C VAL A 600 -25.67 -24.18 14.46
N ASN A 601 -24.36 -24.43 14.54
CA ASN A 601 -23.63 -24.60 15.80
C ASN A 601 -22.95 -23.29 16.28
N SER A 602 -22.48 -22.45 15.35
CA SER A 602 -21.51 -21.41 15.66
C SER A 602 -22.02 -20.17 16.40
N GLN A 603 -23.34 -19.99 16.58
CA GLN A 603 -23.82 -19.00 17.56
C GLN A 603 -23.57 -19.47 19.01
N GLU A 604 -23.48 -20.79 19.27
CA GLU A 604 -22.96 -21.32 20.54
C GLU A 604 -21.42 -21.33 20.57
N ASP A 605 -20.72 -21.59 19.45
CA ASP A 605 -19.24 -21.58 19.42
C ASP A 605 -18.64 -20.18 19.60
N PHE A 606 -19.26 -19.13 19.02
CA PHE A 606 -18.79 -17.75 19.22
C PHE A 606 -18.78 -17.37 20.69
N LEU A 607 -19.86 -17.68 21.44
CA LEU A 607 -20.04 -17.29 22.84
C LEU A 607 -19.14 -18.05 23.83
N SER A 608 -18.27 -18.94 23.35
CA SER A 608 -17.27 -19.62 24.20
C SER A 608 -16.19 -18.64 24.70
N PRO A 609 -15.97 -18.50 26.03
CA PRO A 609 -14.85 -17.75 26.58
C PRO A 609 -13.53 -18.56 26.57
N ALA A 610 -13.61 -19.87 26.31
CA ALA A 610 -12.47 -20.66 25.86
C ALA A 610 -12.33 -20.49 24.34
N ASN A 611 -11.10 -20.55 23.82
CA ASN A 611 -10.80 -20.05 22.47
C ASN A 611 -11.10 -18.55 22.35
N PHE A 612 -10.51 -17.81 23.31
CA PHE A 612 -9.81 -16.56 23.03
C PHE A 612 -8.43 -16.83 22.41
N THR A 613 -7.72 -15.74 22.11
CA THR A 613 -7.28 -15.56 20.72
C THR A 613 -6.29 -14.42 20.45
N HIS A 614 -6.41 -13.31 21.17
CA HIS A 614 -5.93 -11.98 20.79
C HIS A 614 -5.36 -11.25 22.01
N HIS A 615 -4.46 -10.28 21.82
CA HIS A 615 -3.86 -9.47 22.88
C HIS A 615 -3.36 -8.09 22.42
N GLU A 616 -3.65 -7.03 23.16
CA GLU A 616 -2.83 -5.82 23.18
C GLU A 616 -2.60 -5.34 24.61
N ARG A 617 -1.42 -4.75 24.86
CA ARG A 617 -1.07 -4.21 26.17
C ARG A 617 -1.42 -2.73 26.21
N LEU A 618 -2.49 -2.38 26.94
CA LEU A 618 -2.94 -1.00 27.03
C LEU A 618 -2.10 -0.19 28.03
N ASP A 619 -1.65 -0.86 29.10
CA ASP A 619 -0.78 -0.36 30.16
C ASP A 619 0.03 -1.52 30.74
N ALA A 620 1.09 -1.24 31.50
CA ALA A 620 1.92 -2.24 32.19
C ALA A 620 1.13 -3.20 33.11
N ASN A 621 -0.11 -2.84 33.48
CA ASN A 621 -1.02 -3.65 34.30
C ASN A 621 -2.33 -4.04 33.57
N TYR A 622 -2.53 -3.68 32.30
CA TYR A 622 -3.81 -3.88 31.60
C TYR A 622 -3.59 -4.53 30.25
N GLU A 623 -3.94 -5.81 30.16
CA GLU A 623 -4.00 -6.55 28.90
C GLU A 623 -5.44 -6.57 28.41
N LEU A 624 -5.64 -6.29 27.13
CA LEU A 624 -6.90 -6.49 26.43
C LEU A 624 -6.75 -7.70 25.53
N PHE A 625 -7.62 -8.69 25.69
CA PHE A 625 -7.82 -9.79 24.77
C PHE A 625 -9.23 -9.60 24.17
N TRP A 626 -9.50 -9.99 22.92
CA TRP A 626 -10.86 -9.89 22.36
C TRP A 626 -11.14 -10.84 21.20
N LYS A 627 -12.37 -10.89 20.66
CA LYS A 627 -12.89 -11.86 19.69
C LYS A 627 -14.21 -11.40 18.99
N THR A 628 -14.59 -11.88 17.80
CA THR A 628 -15.72 -11.31 17.00
C THR A 628 -16.54 -12.34 16.20
N ASN A 629 -17.52 -11.89 15.42
CA ASN A 629 -17.93 -12.44 14.13
C ASN A 629 -18.64 -11.35 13.31
N ASP A 630 -18.99 -11.62 12.05
CA ASP A 630 -19.90 -10.88 11.13
C ASP A 630 -20.94 -9.92 11.77
N SER A 631 -21.45 -10.25 12.96
CA SER A 631 -22.45 -9.47 13.70
C SER A 631 -22.09 -9.07 15.14
N HIS A 632 -21.06 -9.65 15.78
CA HIS A 632 -20.75 -9.42 17.21
C HIS A 632 -19.27 -9.20 17.50
N ILE A 633 -18.97 -8.58 18.64
CA ILE A 633 -17.64 -8.52 19.26
C ILE A 633 -17.69 -8.93 20.72
N MET A 634 -16.61 -9.48 21.24
CA MET A 634 -16.44 -10.01 22.60
C MET A 634 -15.03 -9.69 23.09
N PHE A 635 -14.90 -9.02 24.24
CA PHE A 635 -13.63 -8.73 24.86
C PHE A 635 -13.40 -9.59 26.10
N LYS A 636 -12.13 -9.85 26.40
CA LYS A 636 -11.61 -10.32 27.68
C LYS A 636 -10.57 -9.33 28.18
N THR A 637 -10.91 -8.50 29.17
CA THR A 637 -9.93 -7.66 29.87
C THR A 637 -9.25 -8.49 30.95
N GLN A 638 -7.93 -8.43 31.05
CA GLN A 638 -7.17 -9.01 32.17
C GLN A 638 -6.26 -7.95 32.77
N VAL A 639 -6.56 -7.57 34.00
CA VAL A 639 -5.99 -6.37 34.61
C VAL A 639 -5.42 -6.72 35.98
N LYS A 640 -4.18 -6.29 36.23
CA LYS A 640 -3.42 -6.58 37.44
C LYS A 640 -3.92 -5.72 38.61
N THR A 641 -5.08 -6.11 39.12
CA THR A 641 -5.85 -5.43 40.14
C THR A 641 -6.67 -6.43 40.96
N LYS A 642 -7.27 -5.96 42.05
CA LYS A 642 -8.27 -6.65 42.88
C LYS A 642 -9.46 -5.74 43.11
N GLY A 643 -10.09 -5.36 42.01
CA GLY A 643 -11.03 -4.24 41.99
C GLY A 643 -11.51 -3.93 40.58
N TYR A 644 -12.23 -2.83 40.41
CA TYR A 644 -12.93 -2.62 39.16
C TYR A 644 -12.02 -2.36 37.96
N ILE A 645 -12.53 -2.81 36.81
CA ILE A 645 -12.04 -2.56 35.47
C ILE A 645 -13.10 -1.70 34.76
N GLY A 646 -12.63 -0.61 34.15
CA GLY A 646 -13.39 0.15 33.16
C GLY A 646 -12.81 -0.09 31.76
N PHE A 647 -13.69 -0.24 30.79
CA PHE A 647 -13.40 -0.35 29.36
C PHE A 647 -14.43 0.49 28.60
N GLY A 648 -14.08 1.02 27.43
CA GLY A 648 -15.07 1.66 26.56
C GLY A 648 -14.52 2.13 25.22
N LEU A 649 -15.43 2.26 24.27
CA LEU A 649 -15.23 2.92 22.99
C LEU A 649 -15.40 4.43 23.17
N SER A 650 -14.56 5.22 22.53
CA SER A 650 -14.59 6.68 22.58
C SER A 650 -14.48 7.28 21.18
N PRO A 651 -15.20 8.37 20.86
CA PRO A 651 -15.06 9.04 19.58
C PRO A 651 -13.70 9.76 19.45
N ASN A 652 -13.05 10.15 20.56
CA ASN A 652 -11.85 11.00 20.56
C ASN A 652 -10.78 10.62 21.60
N GLY A 653 -10.90 9.45 22.25
CA GLY A 653 -9.98 9.00 23.32
C GLY A 653 -10.19 9.73 24.66
N GLY A 654 -11.13 10.68 24.72
CA GLY A 654 -11.64 11.26 25.94
C GLY A 654 -12.80 10.45 26.51
N MET A 655 -13.21 10.77 27.75
CA MET A 655 -14.30 10.07 28.45
C MET A 655 -15.71 10.57 28.06
N ALA A 656 -15.83 11.65 27.30
CA ALA A 656 -17.13 12.23 26.96
C ALA A 656 -17.70 11.59 25.68
N ASN A 657 -19.00 11.33 25.68
CA ASN A 657 -19.74 10.63 24.62
C ASN A 657 -19.16 9.24 24.32
N SER A 658 -18.62 8.58 25.36
CA SER A 658 -18.06 7.24 25.29
C SER A 658 -19.10 6.20 25.67
N ASP A 659 -18.99 5.05 25.04
CA ASP A 659 -19.79 3.83 25.18
C ASP A 659 -18.92 2.84 25.95
N MET A 660 -19.39 2.35 27.11
CA MET A 660 -18.53 1.89 28.20
C MET A 660 -19.12 0.73 28.99
N VAL A 661 -18.23 -0.06 29.59
CA VAL A 661 -18.60 -1.05 30.60
C VAL A 661 -17.74 -0.87 31.85
N ILE A 662 -18.35 -1.12 33.01
CA ILE A 662 -17.64 -1.19 34.29
C ILE A 662 -18.01 -2.49 34.98
N GLY A 663 -17.00 -3.27 35.37
CA GLY A 663 -17.20 -4.52 36.10
C GLY A 663 -16.10 -4.86 37.09
N TRP A 664 -16.43 -5.73 38.04
CA TRP A 664 -15.57 -6.19 39.13
C TRP A 664 -16.10 -7.51 39.74
N MET A 665 -15.33 -8.11 40.66
CA MET A 665 -15.73 -9.32 41.39
C MET A 665 -15.82 -9.00 42.87
N LYS A 666 -16.98 -9.21 43.51
CA LYS A 666 -17.15 -8.99 44.95
C LYS A 666 -17.83 -10.18 45.61
N ASP A 667 -17.25 -10.69 46.70
CA ASP A 667 -17.74 -11.87 47.43
C ASP A 667 -18.00 -13.10 46.54
N GLY A 668 -17.22 -13.23 45.46
CA GLY A 668 -17.38 -14.30 44.45
C GLY A 668 -18.54 -14.10 43.48
N GLN A 669 -19.19 -12.93 43.46
CA GLN A 669 -20.22 -12.55 42.51
C GLN A 669 -19.68 -11.53 41.48
N PRO A 670 -20.05 -11.67 40.20
CA PRO A 670 -19.72 -10.70 39.18
C PRO A 670 -20.65 -9.47 39.27
N HIS A 671 -20.05 -8.29 39.12
CA HIS A 671 -20.78 -7.06 38.83
C HIS A 671 -20.34 -6.56 37.46
N PHE A 672 -21.29 -6.21 36.61
CA PHE A 672 -21.04 -5.67 35.28
C PHE A 672 -22.24 -4.83 34.86
N SER A 673 -21.97 -3.65 34.30
CA SER A 673 -23.00 -2.71 33.86
C SER A 673 -22.57 -2.03 32.58
N ASP A 674 -23.47 -2.03 31.61
CA ASP A 674 -23.41 -1.25 30.37
C ASP A 674 -23.74 0.23 30.66
N ARG A 675 -22.98 1.15 30.07
CA ARG A 675 -22.95 2.57 30.41
C ARG A 675 -22.56 3.45 29.24
N HIS A 676 -23.16 4.64 29.15
CA HIS A 676 -22.60 5.74 28.39
C HIS A 676 -22.10 6.87 29.30
N SER A 677 -21.17 7.66 28.80
CA SER A 677 -20.59 8.79 29.52
C SER A 677 -20.86 10.12 28.84
N VAL A 678 -21.26 11.13 29.62
CA VAL A 678 -21.55 12.50 29.15
C VAL A 678 -20.45 13.50 29.49
N GLY A 679 -19.33 13.05 30.07
CA GLY A 679 -18.24 13.93 30.51
C GLY A 679 -17.26 13.24 31.47
N GLN A 680 -16.42 14.01 32.17
CA GLN A 680 -15.51 13.49 33.20
C GLN A 680 -16.23 13.29 34.54
N VAL A 681 -17.31 12.51 34.52
CA VAL A 681 -18.16 12.16 35.67
C VAL A 681 -18.40 10.66 35.69
N LEU A 682 -19.03 10.12 36.75
CA LEU A 682 -19.42 8.71 36.79
C LEU A 682 -20.31 8.38 35.56
N PRO A 683 -19.95 7.39 34.71
CA PRO A 683 -20.77 7.02 33.56
C PRO A 683 -22.16 6.54 33.99
N VAL A 684 -23.16 6.95 33.21
CA VAL A 684 -24.59 6.66 33.44
C VAL A 684 -24.85 5.23 32.98
N ILE A 685 -25.60 4.46 33.78
CA ILE A 685 -26.04 3.11 33.37
C ILE A 685 -27.02 3.24 32.22
N ASP A 686 -26.81 2.49 31.15
CA ASP A 686 -27.65 2.62 29.97
C ASP A 686 -29.02 1.94 30.13
N ALA A 687 -30.02 2.45 29.43
CA ALA A 687 -31.40 1.98 29.50
C ALA A 687 -31.64 0.72 28.66
N GLU A 688 -30.92 0.59 27.56
CA GLU A 688 -30.78 -0.64 26.78
C GLU A 688 -29.43 -1.27 27.18
N GLN A 689 -29.35 -2.59 27.32
CA GLN A 689 -28.13 -3.27 27.79
C GLN A 689 -27.66 -4.15 26.64
N ASN A 690 -26.69 -3.63 25.89
CA ASN A 690 -26.23 -4.15 24.61
C ASN A 690 -24.88 -4.85 24.77
N TRP A 691 -24.14 -4.49 25.82
CA TRP A 691 -23.02 -5.26 26.35
C TRP A 691 -23.50 -6.34 27.33
N HIS A 692 -22.98 -7.56 27.15
CA HIS A 692 -23.39 -8.77 27.84
C HIS A 692 -22.20 -9.49 28.45
N LEU A 693 -22.14 -9.59 29.78
CA LEU A 693 -21.11 -10.37 30.48
C LEU A 693 -21.31 -11.88 30.27
N LEU A 694 -20.25 -12.58 29.88
CA LEU A 694 -20.19 -14.04 29.80
C LEU A 694 -19.49 -14.65 31.01
N MET A 695 -18.41 -14.04 31.49
CA MET A 695 -17.60 -14.54 32.60
C MET A 695 -16.91 -13.38 33.31
N ALA A 696 -16.78 -13.47 34.64
CA ALA A 696 -15.78 -12.69 35.36
C ALA A 696 -15.11 -13.59 36.40
N SER A 697 -13.84 -13.32 36.68
CA SER A 697 -13.04 -14.06 37.65
C SER A 697 -11.97 -13.16 38.25
N GLU A 698 -11.59 -13.43 39.49
CA GLU A 698 -10.46 -12.77 40.15
C GLU A 698 -9.56 -13.81 40.84
N ASP A 699 -8.25 -13.67 40.66
CA ASP A 699 -7.22 -14.51 41.28
C ASP A 699 -6.38 -13.73 42.31
N GLU A 700 -5.18 -14.21 42.66
CA GLU A 700 -4.31 -13.52 43.64
C GLU A 700 -3.76 -12.16 43.15
N SER A 701 -3.74 -11.90 41.84
CA SER A 701 -3.11 -10.71 41.23
C SER A 701 -3.93 -10.02 40.12
N TYR A 702 -4.93 -10.68 39.53
CA TYR A 702 -5.68 -10.17 38.39
C TYR A 702 -7.19 -10.30 38.58
N THR A 703 -7.92 -9.25 38.18
CA THR A 703 -9.35 -9.31 37.85
C THR A 703 -9.46 -9.50 36.33
N THR A 704 -10.39 -10.34 35.88
CA THR A 704 -10.64 -10.64 34.45
C THR A 704 -12.13 -10.57 34.17
N LEU A 705 -12.54 -9.87 33.10
CA LEU A 705 -13.92 -9.81 32.61
C LEU A 705 -13.99 -10.28 31.17
N VAL A 706 -14.98 -11.09 30.81
CA VAL A 706 -15.32 -11.51 29.45
C VAL A 706 -16.74 -11.05 29.13
N PHE A 707 -16.91 -10.27 28.06
CA PHE A 707 -18.19 -9.66 27.70
C PHE A 707 -18.30 -9.44 26.19
N TYR A 708 -19.51 -9.42 25.63
CA TYR A 708 -19.76 -9.27 24.18
C TYR A 708 -20.93 -8.34 23.87
N ARG A 709 -21.06 -7.92 22.61
CA ARG A 709 -22.14 -7.09 22.06
C ARG A 709 -22.29 -7.29 20.56
N LEU A 710 -23.31 -6.69 19.96
CA LEU A 710 -23.40 -6.52 18.51
C LEU A 710 -22.42 -5.45 18.01
N LEU A 711 -21.95 -5.57 16.76
CA LEU A 711 -21.09 -4.58 16.10
C LEU A 711 -21.84 -3.28 15.81
N GLU A 712 -23.04 -3.42 15.23
CA GLU A 712 -24.04 -2.36 15.10
C GLU A 712 -25.25 -2.70 15.96
N THR A 713 -25.64 -1.76 16.81
CA THR A 713 -26.83 -1.89 17.66
C THR A 713 -27.89 -0.88 17.21
N CYS A 714 -29.10 -0.99 17.77
CA CYS A 714 -30.16 0.01 17.55
C CYS A 714 -30.15 1.13 18.60
N ASP A 715 -29.27 1.08 19.61
CA ASP A 715 -29.12 2.18 20.55
C ASP A 715 -28.35 3.33 19.87
N LYS A 716 -28.75 4.55 20.21
CA LYS A 716 -28.13 5.82 19.78
C LYS A 716 -26.97 6.24 20.70
N TYR A 717 -26.82 5.62 21.87
CA TYR A 717 -25.71 5.85 22.80
C TYR A 717 -24.51 4.94 22.54
N ASP A 718 -24.75 3.79 21.91
CA ASP A 718 -23.68 2.91 21.42
C ASP A 718 -22.91 3.55 20.25
N ILE A 719 -21.60 3.47 20.31
CA ILE A 719 -20.70 3.78 19.20
C ILE A 719 -20.69 2.57 18.28
N LYS A 720 -21.12 2.75 17.03
CA LYS A 720 -21.02 1.70 16.02
C LYS A 720 -19.58 1.27 15.84
N ILE A 721 -19.40 -0.04 15.82
CA ILE A 721 -18.11 -0.66 15.57
C ILE A 721 -18.03 -0.81 14.06
N LEU A 722 -17.14 -0.03 13.45
CA LEU A 722 -17.04 0.17 12.01
C LEU A 722 -15.64 -0.15 11.52
N LYS A 723 -15.42 0.05 10.22
CA LYS A 723 -14.12 -0.05 9.56
C LYS A 723 -13.32 1.24 9.73
N ASP A 724 -13.46 1.89 10.89
CA ASP A 724 -13.04 3.25 11.24
C ASP A 724 -12.40 3.25 12.64
N THR A 725 -11.29 3.98 12.82
CA THR A 725 -10.43 3.90 14.02
C THR A 725 -11.21 4.03 15.33
N SER A 726 -11.42 2.90 16.01
CA SER A 726 -11.97 2.91 17.36
C SER A 726 -10.91 3.38 18.36
N ARG A 727 -11.32 4.13 19.38
CA ARG A 727 -10.45 4.59 20.47
C ARG A 727 -10.89 3.97 21.78
N ILE A 728 -10.08 3.06 22.30
CA ILE A 728 -10.33 2.38 23.56
C ILE A 728 -9.84 3.24 24.71
N ILE A 729 -10.77 3.65 25.57
CA ILE A 729 -10.48 4.18 26.88
C ILE A 729 -10.53 3.06 27.91
N PHE A 730 -9.54 3.02 28.78
CA PHE A 730 -9.46 2.00 29.82
C PHE A 730 -9.11 2.63 31.16
N SER A 731 -9.55 1.99 32.24
CA SER A 731 -9.18 2.39 33.60
C SER A 731 -9.28 1.22 34.58
N TYR A 732 -8.60 1.34 35.73
CA TYR A 732 -8.66 0.33 36.78
C TYR A 732 -8.39 0.91 38.17
N HIS A 733 -8.88 0.22 39.19
CA HIS A 733 -8.69 0.60 40.58
C HIS A 733 -8.47 -0.61 41.49
N PRO A 734 -7.53 -0.57 42.46
CA PRO A 734 -7.17 -1.70 43.33
C PRO A 734 -8.18 -2.01 44.45
N ALA A 735 -9.43 -1.58 44.31
CA ALA A 735 -10.49 -1.85 45.27
C ALA A 735 -11.86 -1.83 44.58
N ASP A 736 -12.73 -2.74 45.00
CA ASP A 736 -14.10 -2.86 44.52
C ASP A 736 -15.02 -1.70 44.95
N PRO A 737 -15.95 -1.28 44.08
CA PRO A 737 -17.11 -0.49 44.47
C PRO A 737 -18.00 -1.22 45.50
N GLU A 738 -18.73 -0.45 46.31
CA GLU A 738 -19.83 -0.97 47.14
C GLU A 738 -21.12 -1.19 46.34
N SER A 739 -21.32 -0.42 45.28
CA SER A 739 -22.43 -0.54 44.33
C SER A 739 -22.09 0.10 42.98
N GLU A 740 -22.94 -0.14 41.99
CA GLU A 740 -22.90 0.50 40.67
C GLU A 740 -23.02 2.03 40.67
N THR A 741 -23.41 2.64 41.80
CA THR A 741 -23.48 4.09 41.98
C THR A 741 -22.30 4.65 42.78
N SER A 742 -21.36 3.80 43.22
CA SER A 742 -20.24 4.18 44.10
C SER A 742 -18.87 3.80 43.52
N VAL A 743 -18.74 3.79 42.18
CA VAL A 743 -17.46 3.51 41.52
C VAL A 743 -16.47 4.65 41.85
N LEU A 744 -15.31 4.28 42.39
CA LEU A 744 -14.28 5.23 42.82
C LEU A 744 -13.48 5.78 41.64
N TYR A 745 -12.89 6.97 41.77
CA TYR A 745 -11.99 7.51 40.73
C TYR A 745 -10.69 6.68 40.65
N HIS A 746 -10.42 6.10 39.48
CA HIS A 746 -9.22 5.29 39.20
C HIS A 746 -7.90 6.02 39.49
N GLY A 747 -7.87 7.36 39.42
CA GLY A 747 -6.66 8.16 39.56
C GLY A 747 -6.00 8.47 38.22
N ALA A 748 -4.96 9.32 38.25
CA ALA A 748 -4.32 9.81 37.02
C ALA A 748 -3.44 8.77 36.30
N SER A 749 -2.88 7.80 37.04
CA SER A 749 -1.88 6.83 36.54
C SER A 749 -2.42 5.40 36.32
N ARG A 750 -3.76 5.22 36.34
CA ARG A 750 -4.43 3.92 36.13
C ARG A 750 -5.58 4.06 35.14
N ARG A 751 -5.31 4.85 34.11
CA ARG A 751 -6.20 5.15 32.99
C ARG A 751 -5.36 5.43 31.76
N GLY A 752 -5.91 5.19 30.59
CA GLY A 752 -5.28 5.60 29.35
C GLY A 752 -6.26 5.59 28.19
N THR A 753 -5.74 5.99 27.04
CA THR A 753 -6.38 5.81 25.75
C THR A 753 -5.40 5.11 24.83
N ARG A 754 -5.91 4.19 24.03
CA ARG A 754 -5.24 3.62 22.87
C ARG A 754 -6.27 3.61 21.76
N SER A 755 -5.95 4.19 20.62
CA SER A 755 -6.65 3.81 19.38
C SER A 755 -6.48 2.29 19.26
N LEU A 756 -7.55 1.49 19.16
CA LEU A 756 -7.58 0.02 18.99
C LEU A 756 -8.97 -0.35 18.43
N MET A 757 -9.06 -1.37 17.57
CA MET A 757 -10.07 -1.41 16.49
C MET A 757 -10.61 -2.89 16.28
N LEU A 758 -11.69 -3.16 15.51
CA LEU A 758 -12.73 -4.21 15.78
C LEU A 758 -13.60 -5.03 14.66
N LEU A 759 -13.29 -5.25 13.34
CA LEU A 759 -14.28 -5.32 12.20
C LEU A 759 -14.01 -5.98 10.77
N ASP A 760 -12.84 -6.51 10.34
CA ASP A 760 -12.66 -7.35 9.08
C ASP A 760 -11.97 -8.72 9.42
N PRO A 761 -11.28 -9.58 8.61
CA PRO A 761 -10.76 -10.92 9.03
C PRO A 761 -9.72 -10.86 10.13
N ALA A 762 -9.16 -11.97 10.65
CA ALA A 762 -8.14 -11.79 11.71
C ALA A 762 -6.97 -12.72 12.06
N ASN A 763 -7.11 -13.94 12.62
CA ASN A 763 -5.98 -14.67 13.26
C ASN A 763 -6.27 -16.20 13.57
N HIS A 764 -5.32 -16.95 14.15
CA HIS A 764 -5.17 -18.39 14.66
C HIS A 764 -3.99 -19.30 14.18
N ASP A 765 -3.76 -19.52 12.89
CA ASP A 765 -2.89 -20.58 12.30
C ASP A 765 -1.72 -20.21 11.29
N MET A 766 -1.02 -19.05 11.37
CA MET A 766 -0.02 -18.54 10.36
C MET A 766 1.33 -18.07 10.90
N GLU A 767 1.25 -17.34 12.01
CA GLU A 767 2.25 -16.81 12.94
C GLU A 767 2.92 -18.00 13.65
N ASN A 768 3.28 -18.98 12.83
CA ASN A 768 3.04 -20.42 12.93
C ASN A 768 3.85 -21.04 11.76
N SER A 769 5.17 -20.85 11.66
CA SER A 769 5.85 -20.97 10.34
C SER A 769 7.22 -21.72 10.38
N ALA A 770 7.57 -22.66 9.46
CA ALA A 770 8.50 -23.82 9.65
C ALA A 770 9.86 -23.86 8.91
N MET A 771 10.68 -24.86 9.23
CA MET A 771 12.15 -24.70 9.24
C MET A 771 12.93 -25.82 8.50
N PRO A 772 14.20 -25.61 8.11
CA PRO A 772 15.05 -26.69 7.59
C PRO A 772 16.59 -26.57 7.89
N ASP A 773 17.03 -25.81 8.89
CA ASP A 773 18.44 -25.69 9.35
C ASP A 773 19.43 -24.96 8.39
N ASP A 774 19.18 -23.71 7.96
CA ASP A 774 20.14 -22.93 7.12
C ASP A 774 20.32 -21.41 7.42
N VAL A 775 19.43 -20.76 8.20
CA VAL A 775 19.74 -19.71 9.22
C VAL A 775 20.67 -18.50 8.90
N ILE A 776 20.20 -17.24 8.68
CA ILE A 776 21.10 -16.06 8.41
C ILE A 776 20.86 -14.74 9.23
N VAL A 777 21.95 -13.97 9.49
CA VAL A 777 22.21 -13.04 10.65
C VAL A 777 22.89 -11.64 10.35
N VAL A 778 22.20 -10.48 10.06
CA VAL A 778 22.74 -9.07 10.08
C VAL A 778 21.69 -7.93 10.35
N ASP A 779 22.06 -6.79 10.98
CA ASP A 779 21.23 -5.83 11.78
C ASP A 779 20.87 -4.42 11.17
N PHE A 780 19.67 -3.84 11.43
CA PHE A 780 19.27 -2.44 11.08
C PHE A 780 18.66 -1.58 12.22
N VAL A 781 19.45 -1.28 13.24
CA VAL A 781 19.10 -0.30 14.29
C VAL A 781 20.01 0.94 14.32
N ASN A 782 19.56 2.03 14.95
CA ASN A 782 20.42 3.16 15.31
C ASN A 782 21.62 2.70 16.16
N ASN A 783 22.80 3.29 15.93
CA ASN A 783 24.03 2.86 16.61
C ASN A 783 24.33 3.74 17.83
N LYS A 784 23.59 3.53 18.93
CA LYS A 784 23.70 4.33 20.17
C LYS A 784 23.55 5.83 19.93
N PHE A 785 22.58 6.18 19.09
CA PHE A 785 22.31 7.54 18.65
C PHE A 785 21.98 8.45 19.85
N GLN A 786 22.61 9.62 19.92
CA GLN A 786 22.36 10.61 20.96
C GLN A 786 21.18 11.49 20.54
N VAL A 787 19.97 11.15 20.97
CA VAL A 787 18.76 11.90 20.60
C VAL A 787 18.87 13.35 21.10
N PRO A 788 18.79 14.36 20.21
CA PRO A 788 18.93 15.74 20.64
C PRO A 788 17.77 16.19 21.55
N ALA A 789 18.04 17.21 22.36
CA ALA A 789 17.03 17.83 23.23
C ALA A 789 16.24 18.93 22.49
N ASN A 790 15.80 18.61 21.27
CA ASN A 790 14.81 19.32 20.49
C ASN A 790 13.46 18.58 20.60
N GLU A 791 12.41 19.18 20.04
CA GLU A 791 11.04 18.67 20.11
C GLU A 791 10.79 17.54 19.11
N THR A 792 11.32 17.69 17.91
CA THR A 792 11.28 16.72 16.81
C THR A 792 12.68 16.58 16.24
N HIS A 793 13.10 15.35 15.95
CA HIS A 793 14.33 15.05 15.23
C HIS A 793 14.19 13.83 14.34
N TYR A 794 14.86 13.83 13.20
CA TYR A 794 14.88 12.71 12.25
C TYR A 794 16.34 12.28 12.08
N ASN A 795 16.70 11.11 12.59
CA ASN A 795 18.05 10.52 12.43
C ASN A 795 18.11 9.58 11.24
N CYS A 796 19.32 9.32 10.74
CA CYS A 796 19.58 9.14 9.30
C CYS A 796 20.52 7.96 8.96
N ILE A 797 20.68 6.97 9.83
CA ILE A 797 21.81 6.03 9.74
C ILE A 797 21.75 5.14 8.49
N VAL A 798 22.88 5.03 7.79
CA VAL A 798 22.98 4.20 6.58
C VAL A 798 23.86 2.99 6.84
N ARG A 799 23.37 1.80 6.53
CA ARG A 799 23.79 0.52 7.14
C ARG A 799 24.06 -0.67 6.23
N LYS A 800 25.11 -1.38 6.64
CA LYS A 800 25.53 -2.68 6.15
C LYS A 800 24.54 -3.76 6.60
N LEU A 801 23.98 -4.46 5.62
CA LEU A 801 23.87 -5.90 5.66
C LEU A 801 24.95 -6.48 4.73
N GLU A 802 25.13 -7.79 4.75
CA GLU A 802 26.26 -8.46 4.11
C GLU A 802 25.85 -9.20 2.84
N SER A 803 26.76 -9.26 1.85
CA SER A 803 26.46 -9.71 0.50
C SER A 803 25.91 -11.13 0.46
N LEU A 804 24.74 -11.30 -0.14
CA LEU A 804 23.98 -12.55 -0.12
C LEU A 804 24.33 -13.36 -1.35
N HIS A 805 24.39 -14.69 -1.23
CA HIS A 805 25.13 -15.50 -2.21
C HIS A 805 24.30 -15.86 -3.44
N GLU A 806 23.13 -16.48 -3.25
CA GLU A 806 22.12 -16.77 -4.26
C GLU A 806 20.80 -15.99 -3.97
N LYS A 807 19.69 -16.16 -4.72
CA LYS A 807 18.59 -15.14 -4.77
C LYS A 807 17.69 -14.98 -3.53
N HIS A 808 18.27 -14.60 -2.40
CA HIS A 808 17.66 -14.12 -1.16
C HIS A 808 16.69 -13.00 -1.44
N HIS A 809 15.55 -12.94 -0.78
CA HIS A 809 14.47 -12.17 -1.32
C HIS A 809 13.56 -11.63 -0.19
N MET A 810 13.70 -10.33 0.11
CA MET A 810 13.28 -9.53 1.29
C MET A 810 11.90 -9.85 1.87
N ILE A 811 11.88 -10.54 3.01
CA ILE A 811 10.69 -11.16 3.63
C ILE A 811 10.12 -10.63 4.96
N ARG A 812 10.64 -9.67 5.77
CA ARG A 812 10.11 -9.39 7.15
C ARG A 812 10.76 -8.11 7.98
N TYR A 813 9.99 -6.14 8.99
CA TYR A 813 10.44 -4.92 9.80
C TYR A 813 10.10 -5.08 11.27
N GLU A 814 10.90 -4.52 12.18
CA GLU A 814 10.60 -4.67 13.61
C GLU A 814 11.16 -3.59 14.54
N PRO A 815 10.35 -2.63 15.01
CA PRO A 815 10.73 -1.80 16.13
C PRO A 815 10.97 -2.58 17.41
N VAL A 816 12.27 -2.86 17.58
CA VAL A 816 13.04 -2.11 18.57
C VAL A 816 12.58 -0.67 18.50
N LEU A 817 11.61 -0.33 19.35
CA LEU A 817 11.87 0.79 20.22
C LEU A 817 12.72 0.24 21.37
N HIS A 818 13.83 0.91 21.63
CA HIS A 818 14.71 0.61 22.75
C HIS A 818 13.85 0.60 24.03
N PRO A 819 14.00 -0.37 24.96
CA PRO A 819 13.10 -0.48 26.11
C PRO A 819 13.02 0.81 26.93
N GLY A 820 11.80 1.36 27.09
CA GLY A 820 11.55 2.67 27.69
C GLY A 820 11.45 3.85 26.71
N HIS A 821 11.70 3.64 25.40
CA HIS A 821 11.60 4.66 24.35
C HIS A 821 10.30 4.54 23.52
N GLU A 822 9.36 3.69 23.94
CA GLU A 822 8.10 3.36 23.25
C GLU A 822 7.18 4.57 22.98
N GLN A 823 7.44 5.69 23.67
CA GLN A 823 6.66 6.92 23.58
C GLN A 823 7.42 8.08 22.91
N ILE A 824 8.71 7.89 22.57
CA ILE A 824 9.53 8.96 21.98
C ILE A 824 9.96 8.69 20.54
N VAL A 825 10.02 7.43 20.10
CA VAL A 825 10.18 7.14 18.67
C VAL A 825 8.79 7.03 18.07
N HIS A 826 8.53 7.87 17.07
CA HIS A 826 7.18 8.11 16.56
C HIS A 826 6.95 7.44 15.20
N HIS A 827 7.96 7.44 14.33
CA HIS A 827 7.99 6.57 13.16
C HIS A 827 9.41 6.13 12.84
N ILE A 828 9.51 4.99 12.15
CA ILE A 828 10.76 4.41 11.64
C ILE A 828 10.51 4.06 10.19
N VAL A 829 11.28 4.68 9.29
CA VAL A 829 11.14 4.49 7.85
C VAL A 829 12.47 3.99 7.33
N LEU A 830 12.50 2.81 6.72
CA LEU A 830 13.73 2.28 6.12
C LEU A 830 13.63 2.48 4.61
N TYR A 831 14.55 3.29 4.11
CA TYR A 831 14.76 3.63 2.71
C TYR A 831 16.03 2.90 2.26
N TYR A 832 15.91 1.77 1.58
CA TYR A 832 17.05 1.09 0.94
C TYR A 832 17.75 2.13 0.01
N CYS A 833 19.08 2.13 -0.10
CA CYS A 833 19.92 3.17 -0.80
C CYS A 833 20.73 3.02 -2.18
N THR A 834 20.35 2.45 -3.37
CA THR A 834 21.26 1.96 -4.49
C THR A 834 22.27 2.89 -5.18
N GLN A 835 23.30 3.32 -4.47
CA GLN A 835 24.61 3.48 -5.08
C GLN A 835 25.52 2.51 -4.33
N ALA A 836 26.59 2.96 -3.70
CA ALA A 836 27.43 2.10 -2.89
C ALA A 836 28.48 2.94 -2.15
N ILE A 837 28.20 3.34 -0.91
CA ILE A 837 29.11 4.14 -0.08
C ILE A 837 30.44 3.40 0.16
N SER A 838 31.57 4.13 0.13
CA SER A 838 32.87 3.60 0.59
C SER A 838 32.76 3.06 2.04
N PRO A 839 33.07 1.78 2.34
CA PRO A 839 32.61 1.11 3.57
C PRO A 839 32.97 1.69 4.94
N GLU A 840 33.92 2.64 5.03
CA GLU A 840 34.30 3.35 6.26
C GLU A 840 33.73 4.78 6.40
N PHE A 841 32.90 5.22 5.45
CA PHE A 841 32.15 6.50 5.50
C PHE A 841 30.71 6.32 5.99
N MET A 842 30.11 5.16 5.66
CA MET A 842 28.98 4.45 6.28
C MET A 842 28.74 4.63 7.79
N ASP A 843 27.57 4.17 8.28
CA ASP A 843 27.22 4.04 9.71
C ASP A 843 27.29 5.36 10.51
N LYS A 844 27.13 6.50 9.81
CA LYS A 844 27.04 7.84 10.39
C LYS A 844 25.59 8.29 10.58
N ASP A 845 25.36 8.97 11.69
CA ASP A 845 24.16 9.74 12.01
C ASP A 845 24.23 11.14 11.38
N PHE A 846 23.09 11.73 11.03
CA PHE A 846 23.02 13.05 10.39
C PHE A 846 21.86 13.89 10.95
N SER A 847 20.99 14.42 10.09
CA SER A 847 19.73 15.09 10.44
C SER A 847 18.91 15.29 9.17
N ALA A 848 17.72 14.68 9.03
CA ALA A 848 16.85 14.92 7.87
C ALA A 848 16.35 16.39 7.77
N MET A 849 16.52 17.15 8.85
CA MET A 849 16.15 18.55 8.97
C MET A 849 17.20 19.53 8.40
N GLN A 850 18.24 19.04 7.70
CA GLN A 850 19.34 19.86 7.18
C GLN A 850 19.83 19.33 5.82
N GLU A 851 20.17 20.22 4.88
CA GLU A 851 21.33 19.96 4.01
C GLU A 851 22.57 19.81 4.91
N LEU A 852 23.45 18.83 4.68
CA LEU A 852 24.83 18.91 5.15
C LEU A 852 25.96 18.53 4.14
N PRO A 853 25.76 18.05 2.88
CA PRO A 853 26.80 17.25 2.22
C PRO A 853 27.42 17.84 0.96
N HIS A 854 28.30 17.05 0.33
CA HIS A 854 28.49 17.08 -1.13
C HIS A 854 28.38 15.66 -1.76
N GLU A 855 27.82 14.64 -1.09
CA GLU A 855 27.97 13.22 -1.50
C GLU A 855 26.77 12.27 -1.23
N LEU A 856 25.56 12.74 -0.85
CA LEU A 856 24.50 11.85 -0.29
C LEU A 856 23.05 11.99 -0.79
N ILE A 857 22.74 12.96 -1.65
CA ILE A 857 21.35 13.44 -1.77
C ILE A 857 20.50 12.61 -2.73
N ASN A 858 20.21 11.37 -2.33
CA ASN A 858 19.43 10.45 -3.15
C ASN A 858 18.63 9.31 -2.45
N CYS A 859 18.55 9.18 -1.11
CA CYS A 859 17.71 8.17 -0.39
C CYS A 859 16.19 8.41 -0.42
N ASP A 860 15.72 8.95 -1.54
CA ASP A 860 14.38 8.92 -2.11
C ASP A 860 13.27 8.14 -1.37
N GLN A 861 13.48 6.83 -1.27
CA GLN A 861 12.44 5.88 -1.63
C GLN A 861 12.12 4.92 -0.49
N VAL A 862 10.86 4.94 -0.02
CA VAL A 862 10.44 4.15 1.14
C VAL A 862 10.47 2.67 0.79
N PHE A 863 11.29 1.90 1.50
CA PHE A 863 11.25 0.44 1.44
C PHE A 863 10.39 -0.13 2.58
N ILE A 864 10.23 0.59 3.69
CA ILE A 864 9.51 0.24 4.93
C ILE A 864 9.00 1.52 5.60
N ALA A 865 7.79 1.53 6.16
CA ALA A 865 7.31 2.61 7.04
C ALA A 865 6.51 2.06 8.24
N TRP A 866 6.98 2.37 9.46
CA TRP A 866 6.33 2.08 10.73
C TRP A 866 5.94 3.35 11.47
N ALA A 867 4.86 3.31 12.25
CA ALA A 867 4.54 4.34 13.23
C ALA A 867 4.21 3.75 14.61
N ILE A 868 4.24 4.62 15.62
CA ILE A 868 3.91 4.35 17.02
C ILE A 868 2.56 3.62 17.18
N GLY A 869 2.52 2.74 18.20
CA GLY A 869 1.64 1.58 18.20
C GLY A 869 2.48 0.37 17.78
N GLY A 870 2.44 0.01 16.50
CA GLY A 870 3.32 -0.96 15.86
C GLY A 870 3.02 -2.43 16.17
N GLN A 871 2.74 -3.29 15.17
CA GLN A 871 2.20 -4.62 15.47
C GLN A 871 2.52 -5.80 14.52
N ALA A 872 1.88 -6.95 14.82
CA ALA A 872 1.99 -8.31 14.28
C ALA A 872 0.70 -8.76 13.57
N PHE A 873 0.52 -8.87 12.24
CA PHE A 873 1.40 -8.74 11.07
C PHE A 873 2.31 -9.95 10.72
N SER A 874 2.12 -10.63 9.56
CA SER A 874 3.31 -10.86 8.68
C SER A 874 3.10 -10.96 7.16
N TYR A 875 2.43 -11.97 6.56
CA TYR A 875 2.38 -12.26 5.11
C TYR A 875 1.38 -13.30 4.66
N PRO A 876 0.97 -13.30 3.39
CA PRO A 876 0.56 -14.49 2.69
C PRO A 876 1.80 -15.32 2.31
N ASP A 877 1.62 -16.22 1.37
CA ASP A 877 2.52 -17.34 1.14
C ASP A 877 3.76 -16.93 0.45
N HIS A 878 3.59 -16.09 -0.56
CA HIS A 878 4.37 -16.28 -1.74
C HIS A 878 5.32 -15.11 -2.04
N VAL A 879 5.97 -14.69 -0.95
CA VAL A 879 6.48 -13.36 -0.63
C VAL A 879 8.03 -13.20 -0.50
N GLY A 880 8.69 -12.30 -1.23
CA GLY A 880 9.92 -11.63 -0.80
C GLY A 880 10.35 -10.40 -1.64
N HIS A 881 11.64 -10.26 -2.02
CA HIS A 881 12.21 -9.24 -2.93
C HIS A 881 13.72 -9.45 -3.16
N PRO A 882 14.23 -9.61 -4.37
CA PRO A 882 15.53 -10.21 -4.61
C PRO A 882 16.75 -9.43 -4.12
N LEU A 883 17.79 -10.22 -3.86
CA LEU A 883 19.20 -10.03 -3.51
C LEU A 883 19.95 -11.33 -3.96
N GLY A 884 21.18 -11.62 -3.52
CA GLY A 884 22.12 -12.60 -4.13
C GLY A 884 23.35 -11.97 -4.83
N THR A 885 24.44 -12.70 -5.12
CA THR A 885 25.71 -12.06 -5.57
C THR A 885 25.62 -11.50 -6.99
N ASP A 886 24.86 -12.16 -7.84
CA ASP A 886 24.40 -11.66 -9.14
C ASP A 886 23.09 -10.82 -9.00
N TYR A 887 23.00 -10.02 -7.91
CA TYR A 887 21.85 -9.17 -7.55
C TYR A 887 22.09 -8.04 -6.47
N ASN A 888 23.09 -8.09 -5.55
CA ASN A 888 22.89 -7.49 -4.21
C ASN A 888 24.05 -6.97 -3.33
N SER A 889 23.62 -6.40 -2.19
CA SER A 889 24.42 -6.15 -0.97
C SER A 889 23.82 -6.49 0.38
N GLY A 890 22.64 -5.95 0.70
CA GLY A 890 22.38 -5.36 2.01
C GLY A 890 22.92 -3.94 2.18
N TYR A 891 22.30 -2.91 1.59
CA TYR A 891 22.77 -1.52 1.67
C TYR A 891 21.44 -0.67 1.96
N PHE A 892 21.20 0.00 3.12
CA PHE A 892 19.98 0.84 3.40
C PHE A 892 20.18 2.08 4.29
N MET A 893 19.34 3.12 4.15
CA MET A 893 19.10 4.18 5.14
C MET A 893 17.93 3.84 6.07
N LEU A 894 18.20 3.76 7.36
CA LEU A 894 17.20 3.78 8.43
C LEU A 894 17.01 5.24 8.86
N GLU A 895 15.84 5.79 8.53
CA GLU A 895 15.34 6.99 9.18
C GLU A 895 14.69 6.62 10.52
N THR A 896 14.75 7.51 11.49
CA THR A 896 13.99 7.39 12.75
C THR A 896 13.58 8.77 13.23
N HIS A 897 12.26 9.02 13.25
CA HIS A 897 11.67 10.21 13.84
C HIS A 897 11.47 10.06 15.35
N TYR A 898 12.16 10.91 16.10
CA TYR A 898 11.99 11.11 17.53
C TYR A 898 11.08 12.31 17.79
N ASN A 899 9.98 12.05 18.50
CA ASN A 899 9.12 13.05 19.12
C ASN A 899 9.49 13.14 20.61
N ASN A 900 10.26 14.17 20.99
CA ASN A 900 10.77 14.42 22.33
C ASN A 900 10.18 15.75 22.87
N PRO A 901 8.86 15.84 23.10
CA PRO A 901 8.18 17.10 23.41
C PRO A 901 8.69 17.76 24.69
N GLU A 902 9.05 16.93 25.68
CA GLU A 902 9.64 17.34 26.96
C GLU A 902 11.13 17.75 26.86
N LYS A 903 11.77 17.57 25.68
CA LYS A 903 13.16 17.96 25.38
C LYS A 903 14.16 17.32 26.36
N VAL A 904 13.91 16.05 26.70
CA VAL A 904 14.71 15.25 27.62
C VAL A 904 16.12 15.08 27.05
N LYS A 905 17.14 15.16 27.92
CA LYS A 905 18.56 15.12 27.57
C LYS A 905 19.19 13.77 27.93
N GLY A 906 20.13 13.32 27.11
CA GLY A 906 20.93 12.12 27.38
C GLY A 906 20.21 10.80 27.05
N ILE A 907 19.17 10.86 26.22
CA ILE A 907 18.56 9.68 25.60
C ILE A 907 19.56 9.07 24.62
N VAL A 908 19.81 7.77 24.74
CA VAL A 908 20.74 7.02 23.88
C VAL A 908 19.99 5.88 23.23
N ASP A 909 19.67 6.04 21.96
CA ASP A 909 18.75 5.18 21.27
C ASP A 909 19.44 4.10 20.42
N SER A 910 18.81 2.93 20.30
CA SER A 910 19.20 1.87 19.36
C SER A 910 17.96 1.15 18.82
N SER A 911 16.94 1.95 18.56
CA SER A 911 15.68 1.62 17.89
C SER A 911 15.91 1.51 16.38
N GLY A 912 14.98 0.91 15.68
CA GLY A 912 15.07 0.69 14.24
C GLY A 912 14.30 -0.56 13.90
N LEU A 913 14.88 -1.44 13.10
CA LEU A 913 14.20 -2.64 12.64
C LEU A 913 15.08 -3.86 12.99
N ARG A 914 14.53 -4.81 13.76
CA ARG A 914 15.11 -6.11 14.12
C ARG A 914 14.75 -7.15 13.06
N LEU A 915 15.73 -7.87 12.54
CA LEU A 915 15.80 -8.07 11.08
C LEU A 915 16.10 -9.58 10.79
N TYR A 916 15.88 -10.13 9.57
CA TYR A 916 15.33 -11.50 9.30
C TYR A 916 15.72 -12.34 7.96
N LEU A 917 16.87 -13.11 7.72
CA LEU A 917 17.59 -13.63 6.44
C LEU A 917 17.70 -15.19 6.10
N THR A 918 17.61 -15.68 4.82
CA THR A 918 18.51 -16.64 4.06
C THR A 918 18.26 -16.83 2.50
N LYS A 919 19.02 -17.73 1.82
CA LYS A 919 18.90 -18.38 0.47
C LYS A 919 18.29 -17.74 -0.82
N GLN A 920 17.06 -18.09 -1.19
CA GLN A 920 16.61 -18.45 -2.57
C GLN A 920 15.09 -18.35 -2.87
N LEU A 921 14.65 -17.14 -3.22
CA LEU A 921 13.57 -16.76 -4.15
C LEU A 921 12.19 -17.44 -4.11
N ARG A 922 11.37 -17.27 -3.06
CA ARG A 922 9.83 -17.44 -2.92
C ARG A 922 9.47 -16.78 -4.34
N THR A 923 8.54 -17.37 -5.09
CA THR A 923 7.67 -16.78 -6.13
C THR A 923 7.62 -15.24 -6.37
N TYR A 924 7.70 -14.24 -5.46
CA TYR A 924 7.69 -12.81 -5.91
C TYR A 924 7.97 -11.60 -4.94
N ASP A 925 8.26 -10.38 -5.47
CA ASP A 925 9.08 -9.23 -4.94
C ASP A 925 8.40 -8.01 -4.11
N ALA A 926 8.97 -6.77 -3.84
CA ALA A 926 8.41 -5.78 -2.82
C ALA A 926 8.92 -4.28 -2.53
N ALA A 927 8.04 -3.26 -2.34
CA ALA A 927 8.14 -1.92 -1.61
C ALA A 927 6.83 -1.03 -1.77
N ILE A 928 6.77 0.31 -1.48
CA ILE A 928 5.74 1.11 -0.69
C ILE A 928 5.11 2.40 -1.38
N ILE A 929 4.07 3.19 -0.95
CA ILE A 929 3.78 4.60 -1.50
C ILE A 929 3.68 5.77 -0.52
N ASP A 930 2.46 6.30 -0.26
CA ASP A 930 2.03 7.69 0.07
C ASP A 930 0.87 8.16 -0.88
N THR A 931 -0.03 9.04 -0.47
CA THR A 931 -1.06 9.72 -1.29
C THR A 931 -1.79 10.83 -0.56
N GLY A 932 -1.69 12.02 -1.10
CA GLY A 932 -2.42 13.15 -0.58
C GLY A 932 -1.76 14.43 -1.02
N VAL A 933 -1.97 15.48 -0.25
CA VAL A 933 -1.36 16.79 -0.45
C VAL A 933 0.15 16.65 -0.49
N SER A 934 0.72 17.36 -1.45
CA SER A 934 2.14 17.48 -1.69
C SER A 934 2.84 17.89 -0.42
N THR A 935 3.94 17.19 -0.12
CA THR A 935 4.83 17.57 0.97
C THR A 935 5.67 18.78 0.57
N ASP A 936 4.98 19.86 0.23
CA ASP A 936 5.53 21.16 -0.08
C ASP A 936 4.57 22.27 0.37
N SER A 937 5.08 23.50 0.38
CA SER A 937 4.36 24.64 0.94
C SER A 937 3.10 25.05 0.16
N TYR A 938 2.73 24.36 -0.91
CA TYR A 938 1.51 24.67 -1.61
C TYR A 938 0.28 23.97 -1.05
N GLN A 939 0.38 22.90 -0.25
CA GLN A 939 -0.72 22.62 0.69
C GLN A 939 -0.86 23.83 1.63
N ILE A 940 -2.04 24.45 1.70
CA ILE A 940 -2.32 25.54 2.65
C ILE A 940 -3.66 25.24 3.33
N ILE A 941 -3.58 24.93 4.61
CA ILE A 941 -4.74 24.79 5.51
C ILE A 941 -4.88 26.12 6.26
N PRO A 942 -6.02 26.82 6.15
CA PRO A 942 -6.27 28.02 6.91
C PRO A 942 -6.48 27.69 8.40
N PRO A 943 -6.14 28.61 9.32
CA PRO A 943 -6.43 28.43 10.73
C PRO A 943 -7.94 28.49 11.00
N PHE A 944 -8.36 28.03 12.18
CA PHE A 944 -9.75 28.13 12.68
C PHE A 944 -10.81 27.33 11.89
N GLU A 945 -10.45 26.20 11.27
CA GLU A 945 -11.41 25.29 10.63
C GLU A 945 -11.65 24.04 11.48
N THR A 946 -12.92 23.69 11.73
CA THR A 946 -13.31 22.41 12.32
C THR A 946 -13.24 21.23 11.35
N SER A 947 -13.19 21.54 10.05
CA SER A 947 -13.02 20.60 8.94
C SER A 947 -12.53 21.38 7.74
N PHE A 948 -11.35 21.04 7.27
CA PHE A 948 -10.78 21.53 6.03
C PHE A 948 -10.26 20.33 5.26
N ILE A 949 -10.98 19.95 4.20
CA ILE A 949 -10.54 18.86 3.35
C ILE A 949 -9.53 19.44 2.35
N SER A 950 -8.28 18.98 2.38
CA SER A 950 -7.45 19.13 1.18
C SER A 950 -7.96 18.07 0.20
N SER A 951 -8.41 18.49 -1.00
CA SER A 951 -9.85 18.46 -1.36
C SER A 951 -10.42 17.65 -2.55
N GLY A 952 -9.78 17.38 -3.69
CA GLY A 952 -8.47 17.82 -4.15
C GLY A 952 -7.56 16.87 -4.95
N TYR A 953 -7.08 17.25 -6.11
CA TYR A 953 -6.87 16.21 -7.12
C TYR A 953 -5.40 15.73 -7.15
N CYS A 954 -5.11 14.42 -7.00
CA CYS A 954 -3.95 13.77 -7.65
C CYS A 954 -4.44 13.46 -9.10
N HIS A 955 -5.76 13.21 -9.31
CA HIS A 955 -6.57 13.10 -10.57
C HIS A 955 -6.64 11.75 -11.32
N GLU A 956 -6.90 11.73 -12.64
CA GLU A 956 -6.59 10.60 -13.56
C GLU A 956 -5.38 10.89 -14.48
N ASP A 957 -5.33 11.99 -15.22
CA ASP A 957 -4.49 12.14 -16.41
C ASP A 957 -2.90 12.18 -16.33
N CYS A 958 -2.16 11.69 -15.30
CA CYS A 958 -0.67 11.47 -15.37
C CYS A 958 -0.05 10.10 -14.93
N LEU A 959 -0.73 8.99 -14.60
CA LEU A 959 -0.02 7.66 -14.59
C LEU A 959 -0.62 6.58 -15.46
N ASN A 960 -0.09 6.48 -16.67
CA ASN A 960 -0.64 5.84 -17.85
C ASN A 960 -1.12 4.40 -17.59
N GLN A 961 -0.47 3.63 -16.75
CA GLN A 961 0.97 3.55 -16.75
C GLN A 961 1.34 2.24 -17.41
N GLY A 962 2.57 2.08 -17.87
CA GLY A 962 3.05 0.79 -18.35
C GLY A 962 3.09 -0.24 -17.27
N LEU A 963 1.96 -0.74 -16.83
CA LEU A 963 1.87 -2.05 -16.25
C LEU A 963 1.20 -2.87 -17.33
N ALA A 964 2.01 -3.66 -18.03
CA ALA A 964 1.63 -4.51 -19.13
C ALA A 964 1.78 -6.03 -18.91
N GLU A 965 2.44 -6.62 -17.89
CA GLU A 965 2.43 -8.11 -17.79
C GLU A 965 1.24 -8.88 -17.14
N GLN A 966 0.89 -8.76 -15.84
CA GLN A 966 0.00 -9.77 -15.16
C GLN A 966 -0.66 -9.33 -13.83
N PRO A 967 -2.03 -9.41 -13.68
CA PRO A 967 -3.01 -8.43 -13.09
C PRO A 967 -2.74 -7.81 -11.69
N ILE A 968 -3.54 -6.84 -11.17
CA ILE A 968 -3.26 -6.17 -9.86
C ILE A 968 -4.38 -6.00 -8.76
N SER A 969 -4.09 -5.80 -7.46
CA SER A 969 -5.05 -5.77 -6.32
C SER A 969 -4.55 -5.02 -5.06
N VAL A 970 -4.55 -5.56 -3.82
CA VAL A 970 -4.51 -4.75 -2.56
C VAL A 970 -4.29 -5.63 -1.25
N LEU A 971 -3.55 -5.20 -0.20
CA LEU A 971 -3.20 -5.79 1.15
C LEU A 971 -2.92 -4.72 2.32
N ALA A 972 -3.62 -4.72 3.46
CA ALA A 972 -3.86 -3.77 4.62
C ALA A 972 -3.53 -2.22 4.81
N VAL A 973 -4.37 -1.16 4.59
CA VAL A 973 -3.94 0.28 4.32
C VAL A 973 -3.20 1.12 5.38
N LEU A 974 -1.88 1.41 5.24
CA LEU A 974 -1.31 2.55 6.00
C LEU A 974 -1.82 3.88 5.45
N LEU A 975 -2.57 4.61 6.26
CA LEU A 975 -2.94 6.01 6.07
C LEU A 975 -2.00 6.87 6.92
N HIS A 976 -1.64 8.09 6.48
CA HIS A 976 -0.88 9.05 7.27
C HIS A 976 -1.25 10.50 6.93
N ALA A 977 -1.36 11.32 7.96
CA ALA A 977 -1.37 12.79 7.95
C ALA A 977 -0.82 13.27 9.30
N HIS A 978 -0.39 14.53 9.42
CA HIS A 978 0.16 15.04 10.67
C HIS A 978 -0.93 15.46 11.68
N LEU A 979 -0.58 16.36 12.61
CA LEU A 979 -1.31 16.65 13.85
C LEU A 979 -2.75 17.13 13.66
N LEU A 980 -3.08 17.74 12.52
CA LEU A 980 -4.41 18.25 12.20
C LEU A 980 -5.32 17.18 11.57
N GLY A 981 -4.77 16.07 11.05
CA GLY A 981 -5.54 15.03 10.37
C GLY A 981 -6.57 14.37 11.29
N ARG A 982 -7.82 14.23 10.82
CA ARG A 982 -8.93 13.59 11.57
C ARG A 982 -9.63 12.48 10.80
N LYS A 983 -9.68 12.57 9.48
CA LYS A 983 -10.15 11.50 8.58
C LYS A 983 -9.20 11.39 7.40
N ILE A 984 -8.89 10.16 6.99
CA ILE A 984 -8.17 9.90 5.75
C ILE A 984 -8.84 8.75 5.03
N ARG A 985 -9.10 8.91 3.73
CA ARG A 985 -9.87 7.91 2.98
C ARG A 985 -9.48 7.85 1.51
N THR A 986 -8.81 6.77 1.13
CA THR A 986 -8.43 6.46 -0.25
C THR A 986 -9.63 5.89 -0.99
N ARG A 987 -10.51 6.79 -1.42
CA ARG A 987 -11.72 6.49 -2.20
C ARG A 987 -11.37 6.01 -3.61
N HIS A 988 -12.38 5.74 -4.44
CA HIS A 988 -12.19 4.97 -5.67
C HIS A 988 -13.30 5.15 -6.72
N PHE A 989 -13.09 5.75 -7.92
CA PHE A 989 -13.95 5.45 -9.10
C PHE A 989 -13.25 4.59 -10.17
N ARG A 990 -14.03 3.83 -10.93
CA ARG A 990 -13.67 3.18 -12.19
C ARG A 990 -14.71 3.60 -13.25
N ASN A 991 -14.30 4.08 -14.42
CA ASN A 991 -15.15 4.63 -15.50
C ASN A 991 -16.18 5.64 -14.98
N GLY A 992 -15.71 6.69 -14.31
CA GLY A 992 -16.53 7.72 -13.66
C GLY A 992 -17.42 7.24 -12.49
N THR A 993 -17.39 5.96 -12.12
CA THR A 993 -18.28 5.34 -11.12
C THR A 993 -17.55 4.93 -9.86
N GLU A 994 -17.93 5.46 -8.69
CA GLU A 994 -17.34 5.06 -7.41
C GLU A 994 -17.56 3.56 -7.12
N LEU A 995 -16.48 2.79 -6.96
CA LEU A 995 -16.55 1.48 -6.29
C LEU A 995 -16.08 1.66 -4.84
N PRO A 996 -16.19 0.63 -3.96
CA PRO A 996 -15.86 0.80 -2.56
C PRO A 996 -14.43 1.32 -2.38
N PRO A 997 -14.17 2.24 -1.44
CA PRO A 997 -12.82 2.74 -1.16
C PRO A 997 -11.80 1.59 -1.01
N LEU A 998 -10.51 1.90 -1.18
CA LEU A 998 -9.48 0.94 -0.73
C LEU A 998 -9.35 0.98 0.79
N MET A 999 -9.59 2.15 1.38
CA MET A 999 -9.82 2.38 2.79
C MET A 999 -10.58 3.67 2.99
N GLU A 1000 -11.31 3.70 4.09
CA GLU A 1000 -11.82 4.90 4.72
C GLU A 1000 -11.56 4.78 6.22
N ASP A 1001 -10.91 5.77 6.81
CA ASP A 1001 -10.84 5.92 8.26
C ASP A 1001 -11.41 7.28 8.64
N ASN A 1002 -12.68 7.27 9.04
CA ASN A 1002 -13.41 8.43 9.52
C ASN A 1002 -12.97 8.88 10.94
N HIS A 1003 -12.06 8.15 11.57
CA HIS A 1003 -11.59 8.40 12.93
C HIS A 1003 -10.05 8.42 13.06
N TYR A 1004 -9.30 8.62 11.98
CA TYR A 1004 -7.84 8.60 11.92
C TYR A 1004 -7.10 9.26 13.12
N ASP A 1005 -5.97 8.66 13.52
CA ASP A 1005 -5.08 9.12 14.59
C ASP A 1005 -3.60 9.10 14.16
N PHE A 1006 -2.97 10.27 14.13
CA PHE A 1006 -1.55 10.45 13.85
C PHE A 1006 -0.61 9.64 14.75
N ASN A 1007 -1.03 9.29 15.98
CA ASN A 1007 -0.22 8.57 16.97
C ASN A 1007 -0.49 7.06 16.98
N TYR A 1008 -1.21 6.53 16.00
CA TYR A 1008 -1.51 5.11 15.88
C TYR A 1008 -1.77 4.78 14.40
N GLN A 1009 -0.78 5.09 13.55
CA GLN A 1009 -0.87 4.88 12.10
C GLN A 1009 -0.62 3.42 11.79
N GLN A 1010 -1.67 2.68 12.08
CA GLN A 1010 -1.85 1.38 11.55
C GLN A 1010 -2.52 1.41 10.19
N MET A 1011 -2.89 0.22 9.77
CA MET A 1011 -2.74 -0.18 8.41
C MET A 1011 -4.03 -0.89 8.01
N ARG A 1012 -5.08 -0.07 7.79
CA ARG A 1012 -6.55 -0.21 7.95
C ARG A 1012 -7.32 -0.77 6.74
N LEU A 1013 -8.44 -1.48 6.94
CA LEU A 1013 -8.98 -2.45 5.97
C LEU A 1013 -10.43 -2.25 5.49
N LEU A 1014 -10.70 -2.93 4.38
CA LEU A 1014 -12.01 -3.21 3.78
C LEU A 1014 -11.89 -4.60 3.10
N PRO A 1015 -12.98 -5.37 2.87
CA PRO A 1015 -12.90 -6.83 2.79
C PRO A 1015 -12.04 -7.56 1.74
N GLU A 1016 -11.53 -6.94 0.66
CA GLU A 1016 -10.93 -7.75 -0.44
C GLU A 1016 -9.67 -7.14 -1.07
N GLU A 1017 -8.72 -7.97 -1.56
CA GLU A 1017 -7.67 -7.49 -2.45
C GLU A 1017 -8.36 -6.94 -3.70
N ARG A 1018 -8.11 -5.67 -4.02
CA ARG A 1018 -9.02 -4.90 -4.86
C ARG A 1018 -8.59 -4.83 -6.32
N ILE A 1019 -9.24 -5.66 -7.14
CA ILE A 1019 -9.31 -5.51 -8.60
C ILE A 1019 -10.06 -4.23 -9.01
N ILE A 1020 -9.57 -3.50 -10.03
CA ILE A 1020 -10.04 -2.13 -10.35
C ILE A 1020 -10.13 -1.75 -11.83
N GLN A 1021 -9.79 -2.63 -12.76
CA GLN A 1021 -9.62 -2.40 -14.19
C GLN A 1021 -10.53 -1.42 -14.97
N LYS A 1022 -10.03 -0.17 -15.13
CA LYS A 1022 -10.09 0.93 -16.14
C LYS A 1022 -11.34 1.26 -16.96
N ALA A 1023 -11.60 2.53 -17.33
CA ALA A 1023 -10.96 3.80 -16.93
C ALA A 1023 -11.05 4.05 -15.41
N ASP A 1024 -10.31 4.99 -14.80
CA ASP A 1024 -9.99 4.84 -13.37
C ASP A 1024 -9.40 6.03 -12.60
N SER A 1025 -9.75 6.20 -11.32
CA SER A 1025 -8.93 6.90 -10.29
C SER A 1025 -9.27 6.48 -8.86
N LEU A 1026 -8.36 6.80 -7.94
CA LEU A 1026 -8.67 6.87 -6.50
C LEU A 1026 -9.00 8.32 -6.11
N ILE A 1027 -9.28 8.58 -4.83
CA ILE A 1027 -9.75 9.87 -4.32
C ILE A 1027 -9.37 10.05 -2.82
N THR A 1028 -8.08 10.24 -2.50
CA THR A 1028 -7.54 10.27 -1.12
C THR A 1028 -7.65 11.62 -0.47
N GLU A 1029 -8.74 11.80 0.25
CA GLU A 1029 -9.04 12.95 1.10
C GLU A 1029 -8.32 12.88 2.44
N CYS A 1030 -7.79 14.01 2.90
CA CYS A 1030 -7.53 14.25 4.31
C CYS A 1030 -8.39 15.42 4.80
N ASP A 1031 -9.17 15.15 5.85
CA ASP A 1031 -9.96 16.13 6.58
C ASP A 1031 -9.19 16.60 7.81
N TYR A 1032 -8.92 17.91 7.87
CA TYR A 1032 -8.10 18.55 8.91
C TYR A 1032 -8.93 19.39 9.87
N ASP A 1033 -8.61 19.29 11.16
CA ASP A 1033 -9.08 20.20 12.21
C ASP A 1033 -7.95 21.15 12.58
N SER A 1034 -8.06 22.40 12.10
CA SER A 1034 -7.13 23.50 12.36
C SER A 1034 -7.67 24.51 13.38
N THR A 1035 -8.70 24.15 14.17
CA THR A 1035 -9.31 25.07 15.16
C THR A 1035 -8.31 25.63 16.17
N SER A 1036 -7.26 24.88 16.49
CA SER A 1036 -6.20 25.27 17.41
C SER A 1036 -5.10 26.15 16.78
N GLN A 1037 -5.07 26.28 15.46
CA GLN A 1037 -4.06 27.05 14.74
C GLN A 1037 -4.47 28.52 14.63
N THR A 1038 -3.50 29.44 14.72
CA THR A 1038 -3.70 30.89 14.51
C THR A 1038 -3.20 31.37 13.15
N ASP A 1039 -2.34 30.58 12.51
CA ASP A 1039 -1.63 30.90 11.28
C ASP A 1039 -1.85 29.80 10.23
N LEU A 1040 -1.49 30.07 8.98
CA LEU A 1040 -1.59 29.11 7.89
C LEU A 1040 -0.67 27.91 8.15
N THR A 1041 -1.24 26.70 8.10
CA THR A 1041 -0.45 25.45 8.15
C THR A 1041 -0.14 25.02 6.72
N TYR A 1042 1.14 24.85 6.43
CA TYR A 1042 1.67 24.53 5.12
C TYR A 1042 2.06 23.06 5.00
N GLY A 1043 2.08 22.50 3.79
CA GLY A 1043 2.61 21.14 3.57
C GLY A 1043 4.12 21.05 3.77
N GLY A 1044 4.59 19.92 4.30
CA GLY A 1044 6.02 19.69 4.56
C GLY A 1044 6.29 18.52 5.53
N LEU A 1045 7.53 18.01 5.49
CA LEU A 1045 7.98 16.89 6.33
C LEU A 1045 7.86 17.11 7.86
N PRO A 1046 8.02 18.32 8.44
CA PRO A 1046 7.85 18.51 9.88
C PRO A 1046 6.42 18.20 10.34
N SER A 1047 6.28 17.59 11.52
CA SER A 1047 4.97 17.33 12.17
C SER A 1047 4.12 18.58 12.45
N THR A 1048 4.73 19.76 12.45
CA THR A 1048 4.07 21.08 12.56
C THR A 1048 3.63 21.65 11.21
N SER A 1049 4.11 21.08 10.12
CA SER A 1049 3.55 21.18 8.77
C SER A 1049 2.57 20.01 8.57
N GLU A 1050 1.85 19.99 7.47
CA GLU A 1050 0.97 18.86 7.14
C GLU A 1050 1.47 17.99 5.99
N MET A 1051 0.97 16.76 5.97
CA MET A 1051 1.04 15.85 4.83
C MET A 1051 -0.30 15.13 4.75
N CYS A 1052 -0.67 14.61 3.60
CA CYS A 1052 -1.68 13.56 3.50
C CYS A 1052 -1.09 12.45 2.67
N GLN A 1053 -1.26 11.22 3.14
CA GLN A 1053 -0.58 10.05 2.63
C GLN A 1053 -1.46 8.80 2.80
N ALA A 1054 -1.37 7.85 1.86
CA ALA A 1054 -1.67 6.44 2.08
C ALA A 1054 -0.72 5.55 1.26
N PHE A 1055 -0.17 4.53 1.87
CA PHE A 1055 0.87 3.70 1.30
C PHE A 1055 0.25 2.38 0.83
N LEU A 1056 0.61 1.89 -0.38
CA LEU A 1056 -0.01 0.89 -1.26
C LEU A 1056 1.05 -0.15 -1.72
N LEU A 1057 1.86 -0.64 -0.78
CA LEU A 1057 2.94 -1.63 -0.91
C LEU A 1057 2.62 -2.77 -1.95
N TYR A 1058 3.44 -3.37 -2.84
CA TYR A 1058 2.76 -4.00 -4.03
C TYR A 1058 3.24 -5.28 -4.78
N TYR A 1059 2.52 -5.64 -5.87
CA TYR A 1059 2.60 -6.89 -6.68
C TYR A 1059 2.07 -6.79 -8.14
N PRO A 1060 2.71 -7.29 -9.22
CA PRO A 1060 4.13 -7.59 -9.43
C PRO A 1060 4.90 -6.43 -10.08
N ARG A 1061 6.20 -6.20 -9.82
CA ARG A 1061 6.72 -4.86 -9.43
C ARG A 1061 6.90 -3.76 -10.47
N LEU A 1062 6.78 -2.46 -10.05
CA LEU A 1062 6.03 -1.45 -10.84
C LEU A 1062 6.53 0.03 -11.04
N SER A 1063 7.75 0.34 -10.63
CA SER A 1063 8.74 1.39 -10.99
C SER A 1063 8.68 2.85 -10.57
N LEU A 1064 8.51 3.08 -9.27
CA LEU A 1064 7.76 4.22 -8.77
C LEU A 1064 8.35 4.60 -7.28
N SER A 1065 8.00 5.70 -6.51
CA SER A 1065 8.15 6.27 -5.06
C SER A 1065 6.90 6.74 -4.14
N ARG A 1066 6.54 8.01 -3.82
CA ARG A 1066 5.31 8.52 -3.05
C ARG A 1066 4.00 9.08 -3.85
N CYS A 1067 2.86 9.60 -3.32
CA CYS A 1067 1.86 10.50 -4.07
C CYS A 1067 1.60 11.79 -3.30
N LEU A 1068 1.98 12.93 -3.86
CA LEU A 1068 2.10 14.18 -3.15
C LEU A 1068 1.73 15.33 -4.10
N SER A 1069 0.47 15.74 -4.20
CA SER A 1069 0.00 16.76 -5.18
C SER A 1069 -0.58 18.03 -4.58
N ARG A 1070 -0.71 19.09 -5.39
CA ARG A 1070 -0.33 20.42 -4.95
C ARG A 1070 -1.36 21.49 -5.28
N LEU A 1071 -1.01 22.73 -4.92
CA LEU A 1071 -1.67 23.95 -5.33
C LEU A 1071 -0.77 24.98 -6.07
N TYR A 1072 -1.43 25.89 -6.77
CA TYR A 1072 -1.10 27.28 -7.10
C TYR A 1072 -2.46 27.93 -7.46
N TYR A 1073 -3.25 28.02 -6.41
CA TYR A 1073 -4.48 28.76 -6.18
C TYR A 1073 -4.98 29.67 -7.32
N LYS A 1074 -6.21 29.37 -7.77
CA LYS A 1074 -7.14 30.42 -8.20
C LYS A 1074 -7.61 31.14 -6.93
N LEU A 1075 -7.61 32.47 -6.93
CA LEU A 1075 -8.23 33.30 -5.87
C LEU A 1075 -9.07 34.39 -6.54
N ASN A 1076 -10.28 34.67 -6.04
CA ASN A 1076 -11.21 35.65 -6.65
C ASN A 1076 -11.51 35.40 -8.16
N GLY A 1077 -11.34 34.18 -8.66
CA GLY A 1077 -11.43 33.89 -10.11
C GLY A 1077 -10.28 34.50 -10.92
N GLN A 1078 -9.10 34.67 -10.32
CA GLN A 1078 -7.87 35.08 -11.01
C GLN A 1078 -6.66 34.19 -10.67
N PHE A 1079 -5.66 34.32 -11.55
CA PHE A 1079 -4.41 33.59 -11.55
C PHE A 1079 -3.38 34.17 -10.57
N VAL A 1080 -2.77 33.32 -9.71
CA VAL A 1080 -1.82 33.79 -8.68
C VAL A 1080 -0.53 32.95 -8.64
N ARG A 1081 0.33 33.07 -9.66
CA ARG A 1081 1.53 32.21 -9.82
C ARG A 1081 2.64 32.48 -8.81
N ASN A 1082 3.09 33.73 -8.78
CA ASN A 1082 4.30 34.12 -8.05
C ASN A 1082 3.98 34.79 -6.70
N ASP A 1083 2.71 35.13 -6.47
CA ASP A 1083 2.27 35.97 -5.36
C ASP A 1083 1.36 35.26 -4.35
N ILE A 1084 1.10 33.95 -4.50
CA ILE A 1084 0.08 33.32 -3.65
C ILE A 1084 0.40 33.45 -2.16
N PHE A 1085 1.64 33.19 -1.78
CA PHE A 1085 2.11 33.37 -0.41
C PHE A 1085 1.96 34.83 0.06
N ASN A 1086 2.10 35.82 -0.81
CA ASN A 1086 1.87 37.22 -0.47
C ASN A 1086 0.36 37.51 -0.25
N ILE A 1087 -0.53 36.88 -1.03
CA ILE A 1087 -1.99 37.06 -0.88
C ILE A 1087 -2.51 36.32 0.36
N VAL A 1088 -2.15 35.04 0.56
CA VAL A 1088 -2.64 34.29 1.73
C VAL A 1088 -2.11 34.84 3.04
N ASN A 1089 -0.86 35.33 3.09
CA ASN A 1089 -0.29 35.94 4.31
C ASN A 1089 -0.79 37.38 4.56
N THR A 1090 -1.62 37.96 3.68
CA THR A 1090 -2.26 39.28 3.90
C THR A 1090 -3.78 39.20 4.11
N ASN A 1091 -4.36 38.00 4.08
CA ASN A 1091 -5.76 37.76 4.42
C ASN A 1091 -6.01 37.85 5.93
N ASP A 1092 -7.17 38.40 6.33
CA ASP A 1092 -7.67 38.30 7.71
C ASP A 1092 -8.38 36.95 7.92
N TRP A 1093 -7.63 35.96 8.37
CA TRP A 1093 -8.14 34.61 8.63
C TRP A 1093 -9.13 34.53 9.80
N THR A 1094 -9.25 35.57 10.64
CA THR A 1094 -10.26 35.58 11.71
C THR A 1094 -11.69 35.74 11.15
N SER A 1095 -11.82 36.27 9.93
CA SER A 1095 -13.11 36.41 9.25
C SER A 1095 -13.61 35.08 8.68
N ASP A 1096 -14.78 34.64 9.15
CA ASP A 1096 -15.49 33.46 8.65
C ASP A 1096 -15.78 33.58 7.14
N ASP A 1097 -16.06 34.79 6.63
CA ASP A 1097 -16.26 35.05 5.20
C ASP A 1097 -14.97 34.83 4.40
N VAL A 1098 -13.81 35.23 4.94
CA VAL A 1098 -12.50 34.99 4.30
C VAL A 1098 -12.18 33.49 4.30
N ARG A 1099 -12.43 32.78 5.41
CA ARG A 1099 -12.24 31.33 5.47
C ARG A 1099 -13.21 30.57 4.57
N ALA A 1100 -14.50 30.91 4.56
CA ALA A 1100 -15.50 30.32 3.65
C ALA A 1100 -15.15 30.58 2.18
N LYS A 1101 -14.69 31.79 1.87
CA LYS A 1101 -14.20 32.15 0.54
C LYS A 1101 -12.91 31.41 0.17
N PHE A 1102 -12.00 31.18 1.10
CA PHE A 1102 -10.81 30.37 0.85
C PHE A 1102 -11.14 28.89 0.72
N ARG A 1103 -12.04 28.31 1.53
CA ARG A 1103 -12.59 26.97 1.28
C ARG A 1103 -13.18 26.88 -0.12
N LYS A 1104 -13.96 27.89 -0.54
CA LYS A 1104 -14.49 28.00 -1.91
C LYS A 1104 -13.39 28.19 -2.96
N ASP A 1105 -12.32 28.92 -2.69
CA ASP A 1105 -11.23 29.15 -3.64
C ASP A 1105 -10.17 28.04 -3.66
N VAL A 1106 -10.10 27.22 -2.60
CA VAL A 1106 -9.16 26.10 -2.42
C VAL A 1106 -9.86 24.81 -2.72
N ALA A 1107 -10.77 24.33 -1.88
CA ALA A 1107 -11.60 23.16 -2.17
C ALA A 1107 -12.44 23.32 -3.44
N THR A 1108 -12.43 24.49 -4.06
CA THR A 1108 -12.71 24.66 -5.48
C THR A 1108 -11.59 25.47 -6.21
N SER A 1109 -10.54 24.76 -6.64
CA SER A 1109 -9.36 25.21 -7.43
C SER A 1109 -8.85 24.07 -8.39
N PRO A 1110 -7.89 24.33 -9.33
CA PRO A 1110 -7.47 23.44 -10.48
C PRO A 1110 -6.46 22.19 -10.45
N PHE A 1111 -6.06 21.57 -9.34
CA PHE A 1111 -4.90 20.61 -9.08
C PHE A 1111 -3.47 20.95 -9.58
N ILE A 1112 -2.37 20.74 -8.81
CA ILE A 1112 -0.99 20.59 -9.37
C ILE A 1112 -0.40 19.21 -9.17
N ASN A 1113 -0.21 18.60 -10.32
CA ASN A 1113 0.99 18.02 -10.87
C ASN A 1113 2.35 18.06 -10.10
N ILE A 1114 2.73 16.93 -9.51
CA ILE A 1114 4.03 16.64 -8.90
C ILE A 1114 4.61 15.32 -9.48
N CYS A 1115 4.30 14.98 -10.72
CA CYS A 1115 4.83 13.82 -11.43
C CYS A 1115 6.33 13.97 -11.79
N TYR A 1116 7.23 13.84 -10.81
CA TYR A 1116 8.65 13.43 -10.98
C TYR A 1116 8.73 12.05 -11.68
N PHE A 1117 9.17 11.82 -12.96
CA PHE A 1117 9.25 10.42 -13.49
C PHE A 1117 10.46 9.70 -12.95
N ASN A 1118 10.34 9.14 -11.76
CA ASN A 1118 11.51 8.78 -10.98
C ASN A 1118 12.49 9.96 -10.95
N SER A 1119 11.91 11.14 -10.72
CA SER A 1119 12.48 12.49 -10.91
C SER A 1119 12.63 13.06 -12.34
N THR A 1120 12.55 12.26 -13.40
CA THR A 1120 12.64 12.70 -14.83
C THR A 1120 11.38 13.46 -15.22
N GLN A 1121 11.47 14.79 -15.40
CA GLN A 1121 10.26 15.61 -15.20
C GLN A 1121 10.33 17.02 -15.81
N LEU A 1122 9.22 17.49 -16.41
CA LEU A 1122 9.21 18.71 -17.23
C LEU A 1122 7.89 19.57 -17.18
N PHE A 1123 7.38 20.08 -16.03
CA PHE A 1123 6.00 20.70 -16.00
C PHE A 1123 5.64 21.91 -14.99
N PHE A 1124 5.44 23.22 -15.35
CA PHE A 1124 4.40 24.23 -14.86
C PHE A 1124 3.43 24.93 -15.94
N ASN A 1125 2.09 24.92 -15.79
CA ASN A 1125 0.97 25.24 -16.76
C ASN A 1125 -0.42 25.28 -16.02
N ILE A 1126 -1.66 25.16 -16.58
CA ILE A 1126 -2.98 25.15 -15.80
C ILE A 1126 -4.18 24.26 -16.40
N THR A 1127 -5.19 23.70 -15.65
CA THR A 1127 -6.42 22.93 -16.20
C THR A 1127 -7.79 22.88 -15.39
N THR A 1128 -8.98 22.65 -16.02
CA THR A 1128 -10.39 23.06 -15.58
C THR A 1128 -11.46 22.02 -15.08
N MET A 1129 -12.68 22.52 -14.76
CA MET A 1129 -13.89 22.03 -13.99
C MET A 1129 -14.94 21.15 -14.72
N SER A 1130 -15.65 20.19 -14.07
CA SER A 1130 -16.24 18.97 -14.71
C SER A 1130 -17.68 18.41 -14.38
N PRO A 1131 -18.20 17.40 -15.13
CA PRO A 1131 -19.57 16.84 -15.07
C PRO A 1131 -20.05 15.98 -13.90
N ILE A 1132 -19.36 14.93 -13.47
CA ILE A 1132 -19.84 14.06 -12.36
C ILE A 1132 -19.51 14.72 -11.00
N GLN A 1133 -18.58 15.68 -11.00
CA GLN A 1133 -18.52 16.86 -10.15
C GLN A 1133 -19.91 17.48 -9.90
N GLN A 1134 -20.82 17.51 -10.88
CA GLN A 1134 -22.21 18.03 -10.75
C GLN A 1134 -23.20 16.99 -10.21
N MET A 1135 -22.73 15.83 -9.78
CA MET A 1135 -23.44 14.87 -8.93
C MET A 1135 -22.81 14.87 -7.54
N TYR A 1136 -21.49 14.77 -7.47
CA TYR A 1136 -20.64 15.03 -6.29
C TYR A 1136 -20.46 16.54 -6.05
N ILE A 1137 -21.54 17.33 -6.10
CA ILE A 1137 -21.52 18.75 -5.72
C ILE A 1137 -21.75 18.86 -4.22
N PRO A 1138 -20.91 19.61 -3.48
CA PRO A 1138 -21.45 20.42 -2.41
C PRO A 1138 -22.29 21.52 -3.05
N ASP A 1139 -23.57 21.22 -3.28
CA ASP A 1139 -24.54 22.20 -3.74
C ASP A 1139 -24.82 23.17 -2.59
N THR A 1140 -23.98 24.21 -2.47
CA THR A 1140 -24.05 25.22 -1.42
C THR A 1140 -25.26 26.15 -1.57
N THR A 1141 -26.30 25.75 -2.31
CA THR A 1141 -27.59 26.45 -2.39
C THR A 1141 -28.62 25.97 -1.35
N CYS A 1142 -28.27 25.00 -0.49
CA CYS A 1142 -29.05 24.61 0.69
C CYS A 1142 -28.21 24.60 1.98
N ALA A 1143 -27.83 25.79 2.44
CA ALA A 1143 -27.54 26.12 3.85
C ALA A 1143 -27.92 27.59 4.11
#